data_AF-A0A0F8WWZ8-F1
#
_entry.id   AF-A0A0F8WWZ8-F1
#
_cell.length_a   1.000
_cell.length_b   1.000
_cell.length_c   1.000
_cell.angle_alpha   90.00
_cell.angle_beta   90.00
_cell.angle_gamma   90.00
#
_symmetry.space_group_name_H-M   'P 1'
#
loop_
_entity.id
_entity.type
_entity.pdbx_description
1 polymer ?
#
loop_
_entity_poly.entity_id
_entity_poly.type
_entity_poly.pdbx_seq_one_letter_code
_entity_poly.pdbx_strand_id
1 'polypeptide(L)'
;MANPPHGGILKDLLARDAPRHDELTAEAETLPAIILTERQLCDLELIMNGGFSPLEGFMNQKDYDGVCADSRLADGNLFSMPITLDTSKEVIEEAKLKAGSRVTLRDFRDDRNLAILTIDDIYRPDKEKEAKLVFGGDPEHPAIKFLNTKVQEFYIGGKIQAINKLNHYDYVGLRYSPAELRVHFDKLGWTRVVAFQTRNPMHRAHRELTVRAARARQANVLIHPVVGLTKPGDIDHFTRVRAYQALLPRYPNGMAVLGLLPLAMRMGGPREAIWHAIIRKNHGATHFIVGRDHAGPGKNSKGEEFYGPYDAQHAVEKYREELGIEVVEFQQVTYLPDTDEYKPKDQVPAGVKTLDISGTELRNRLRTGAHIPEWFSYPEVVKILRESSPPRATQGFTIFLTGYMNSGKDAIARALQVTLNQQGGRSVTLLLGDTVRHELSSELGFSREDRHTNIQRIAFVAAELTRAGAAVIAAPIAPYEHSRKAAREAVTGNGGNFFLVHVATPLEYCEKTDKRGIYAQARRGEIKGFTGVDDPYEAPTNANLTVDISKQSVRSIVHEIILMLESEATSTAYRVHPKMLPHCRRFPRISGSSRLVRPHLAHHGAQNPPCRPFTRKSPLLILSPSLGRPQLPFLSPSPSSRALPPLSVHLRQHFARLISTESRNHYKRRFSRGLRVSLSVTAILVLFQVIRLGVYHEELEHKWPTPPEWTWKSRWCLRSAHAQQNPEQMGKVMTSWPQVSGFLGELLARLEDMDGEGKGIVEQEEGGILVDGVGKTGFDISAKSEPWRRGYFEALLGAARAAENLEGWLTDRKQRLSAPAAYVIGPSNPRPKPMPPGQKAILKEEDCEPASPSPEVFYMKILTTRGFDTRQKLDAALAYADWLDYKGLKDTAADMYSWAMDIAAEGSPVDAAKVVDLKTGILRNNGKESPSENIFRVSTALAVHHARQGNLATALSIFTSVLKARRDLPPAPPGALLPPTQPSFPKPTNDPFRSLFNTLKIVFTPVQYPPPLPSGNEPPLRTTSSACDEAGLMTYIGEIIFASSSKENGLAWTRDAVDMAETTLLDLKPEHSSPQHRCADCLRVGLENWKTMVSQLVAQARQDEHETIETAKASWFGPSQKQIQAKTKERKRWEAESMILDDRIRRIRPMIGD
;
A
#
# COMPACT_ATOMS: atom_id res chain seq x y z
N MET A 1 28.10 -14.54 13.99
CA MET A 1 28.76 -14.27 12.69
C MET A 1 28.72 -15.55 11.86
N ALA A 2 28.32 -15.49 10.59
CA ALA A 2 28.00 -16.69 9.80
C ALA A 2 29.11 -17.15 8.83
N ASN A 3 29.56 -16.31 7.90
CA ASN A 3 30.66 -16.61 6.96
C ASN A 3 31.55 -15.36 6.77
N PRO A 4 32.91 -15.41 6.82
CA PRO A 4 33.75 -14.28 6.42
C PRO A 4 33.46 -13.79 4.98
N PRO A 5 33.65 -12.48 4.68
CA PRO A 5 33.61 -11.95 3.32
C PRO A 5 34.64 -12.62 2.40
N HIS A 6 34.42 -12.54 1.09
CA HIS A 6 35.44 -12.87 0.10
C HIS A 6 36.52 -11.78 0.07
N GLY A 7 37.78 -12.18 -0.08
CA GLY A 7 38.94 -11.31 0.24
C GLY A 7 39.07 -10.93 1.73
N GLY A 8 38.30 -11.55 2.64
CA GLY A 8 38.40 -11.39 4.09
C GLY A 8 37.80 -10.12 4.69
N ILE A 9 37.78 -9.01 3.95
CA ILE A 9 37.25 -7.71 4.40
C ILE A 9 35.96 -7.38 3.63
N LEU A 10 34.92 -6.96 4.34
CA LEU A 10 33.69 -6.44 3.71
C LEU A 10 33.94 -5.01 3.24
N LYS A 11 33.87 -4.77 1.93
CA LYS A 11 33.98 -3.46 1.29
C LYS A 11 32.68 -2.66 1.40
N ASP A 12 32.17 -2.47 2.61
CA ASP A 12 31.03 -1.59 2.87
C ASP A 12 31.52 -0.13 2.78
N LEU A 13 31.49 0.42 1.56
CA LEU A 13 32.02 1.75 1.25
C LEU A 13 31.10 2.84 1.84
N LEU A 14 29.80 2.57 1.91
CA LEU A 14 28.83 3.43 2.61
C LEU A 14 29.21 3.57 4.09
N ALA A 15 29.55 2.48 4.78
CA ALA A 15 30.04 2.53 6.15
C ALA A 15 31.46 3.15 6.28
N ARG A 16 32.33 2.95 5.29
CA ARG A 16 33.69 3.53 5.24
C ARG A 16 33.67 5.06 5.10
N ASP A 17 32.81 5.57 4.21
CA ASP A 17 32.84 6.96 3.77
C ASP A 17 31.79 7.86 4.45
N ALA A 18 30.85 7.29 5.22
CA ALA A 18 29.88 8.05 6.02
C ALA A 18 30.47 9.20 6.86
N PRO A 19 31.68 9.10 7.48
CA PRO A 19 32.30 10.22 8.19
C PRO A 19 32.74 11.40 7.30
N ARG A 20 32.72 11.23 5.97
CA ARG A 20 33.07 12.23 4.94
C ARG A 20 31.87 12.60 4.05
N HIS A 21 30.64 12.27 4.47
CA HIS A 21 29.43 12.44 3.65
C HIS A 21 29.24 13.87 3.13
N ASP A 22 29.33 14.87 4.01
CA ASP A 22 29.17 16.28 3.64
C ASP A 22 30.29 16.77 2.71
N GLU A 23 31.53 16.34 2.97
CA GLU A 23 32.73 16.68 2.17
C GLU A 23 32.57 16.15 0.73
N LEU A 24 32.24 14.87 0.59
CA LEU A 24 32.09 14.22 -0.72
C LEU A 24 30.83 14.69 -1.45
N THR A 25 29.76 15.03 -0.73
CA THR A 25 28.57 15.67 -1.32
C THR A 25 28.92 17.03 -1.90
N ALA A 26 29.60 17.90 -1.14
CA ALA A 26 30.01 19.22 -1.60
C ALA A 26 31.01 19.16 -2.77
N GLU A 27 31.93 18.18 -2.76
CA GLU A 27 32.82 17.94 -3.90
C GLU A 27 32.04 17.49 -5.15
N ALA A 28 31.09 16.57 -5.01
CA ALA A 28 30.39 15.94 -6.13
C ALA A 28 29.53 16.90 -6.97
N GLU A 29 29.06 18.02 -6.41
CA GLU A 29 28.36 19.08 -7.16
C GLU A 29 29.30 19.87 -8.09
N THR A 30 30.62 19.78 -7.88
CA THR A 30 31.65 20.53 -8.64
C THR A 30 32.38 19.71 -9.70
N LEU A 31 32.31 18.38 -9.61
CA LEU A 31 33.00 17.45 -10.51
C LEU A 31 32.16 17.16 -11.78
N PRO A 32 32.78 16.83 -12.92
CA PRO A 32 32.07 16.31 -14.09
C PRO A 32 31.31 15.03 -13.72
N ALA A 33 30.04 14.95 -14.12
CA ALA A 33 29.15 13.86 -13.76
C ALA A 33 28.89 12.89 -14.92
N ILE A 34 28.98 11.59 -14.63
CA ILE A 34 28.57 10.50 -15.53
C ILE A 34 27.24 9.96 -15.02
N ILE A 35 26.19 10.07 -15.83
CA ILE A 35 24.87 9.48 -15.54
C ILE A 35 24.93 7.98 -15.84
N LEU A 36 24.62 7.16 -14.84
CA LEU A 36 24.77 5.71 -14.93
C LEU A 36 23.59 5.03 -15.62
N THR A 37 23.86 3.94 -16.34
CA THR A 37 22.83 3.03 -16.85
C THR A 37 22.26 2.13 -15.74
N GLU A 38 21.07 1.56 -15.95
CA GLU A 38 20.43 0.63 -14.98
C GLU A 38 21.33 -0.55 -14.57
N ARG A 39 22.15 -1.08 -15.49
CA ARG A 39 23.14 -2.11 -15.18
C ARG A 39 24.22 -1.58 -14.25
N GLN A 40 24.82 -0.44 -14.61
CA GLN A 40 25.88 0.21 -13.82
C GLN A 40 25.39 0.63 -12.43
N LEU A 41 24.10 1.00 -12.28
CA LEU A 41 23.47 1.26 -10.98
C LEU A 41 23.37 0.00 -10.10
N CYS A 42 22.87 -1.11 -10.65
CA CYS A 42 22.83 -2.39 -9.93
C CYS A 42 24.24 -2.84 -9.49
N ASP A 43 25.24 -2.63 -10.36
CA ASP A 43 26.62 -2.98 -10.08
C ASP A 43 27.24 -2.03 -9.02
N LEU A 44 27.01 -0.71 -9.13
CA LEU A 44 27.49 0.28 -8.16
C LEU A 44 26.88 0.04 -6.77
N GLU A 45 25.60 -0.31 -6.67
CA GLU A 45 24.96 -0.63 -5.38
C GLU A 45 25.68 -1.79 -4.66
N LEU A 46 26.06 -2.83 -5.41
CA LEU A 46 26.76 -4.01 -4.90
C LEU A 46 28.28 -3.81 -4.72
N ILE A 47 28.88 -2.80 -5.38
CA ILE A 47 30.21 -2.29 -5.01
C ILE A 47 30.11 -1.53 -3.67
N MET A 48 29.24 -0.52 -3.58
CA MET A 48 29.17 0.39 -2.43
C MET A 48 28.72 -0.29 -1.12
N ASN A 49 27.88 -1.33 -1.19
CA ASN A 49 27.44 -2.07 -0.01
C ASN A 49 28.32 -3.29 0.34
N GLY A 50 29.40 -3.54 -0.42
CA GLY A 50 30.31 -4.67 -0.20
C GLY A 50 29.82 -6.01 -0.75
N GLY A 51 28.71 -6.06 -1.50
CA GLY A 51 28.20 -7.26 -2.16
C GLY A 51 29.23 -7.91 -3.10
N PHE A 52 30.11 -7.12 -3.72
CA PHE A 52 31.20 -7.57 -4.59
C PHE A 52 32.59 -7.61 -3.91
N SER A 53 32.69 -7.55 -2.58
CA SER A 53 33.98 -7.67 -1.86
C SER A 53 34.83 -8.84 -2.41
N PRO A 54 36.14 -8.64 -2.67
CA PRO A 54 36.97 -7.48 -2.30
C PRO A 54 36.94 -6.29 -3.27
N LEU A 55 36.12 -6.32 -4.33
CA LEU A 55 36.03 -5.21 -5.28
C LEU A 55 35.52 -3.92 -4.60
N GLU A 56 36.19 -2.79 -4.83
CA GLU A 56 35.85 -1.47 -4.27
C GLU A 56 35.78 -0.35 -5.32
N GLY A 57 35.53 -0.73 -6.57
CA GLY A 57 35.48 0.16 -7.72
C GLY A 57 35.01 -0.54 -8.98
N PHE A 58 34.95 0.19 -10.09
CA PHE A 58 34.82 -0.43 -11.42
C PHE A 58 36.22 -0.89 -11.88
N MET A 59 36.28 -2.05 -12.54
CA MET A 59 37.55 -2.72 -12.85
C MET A 59 38.41 -1.88 -13.79
N ASN A 60 39.65 -1.60 -13.36
CA ASN A 60 40.73 -1.17 -14.25
C ASN A 60 41.13 -2.29 -15.21
N GLN A 61 41.94 -1.97 -16.23
CA GLN A 61 42.29 -2.94 -17.27
C GLN A 61 42.98 -4.18 -16.68
N LYS A 62 43.81 -4.03 -15.64
CA LYS A 62 44.54 -5.16 -15.02
C LYS A 62 43.59 -6.13 -14.32
N ASP A 63 42.60 -5.63 -13.57
CA ASP A 63 41.55 -6.45 -12.96
C ASP A 63 40.66 -7.07 -14.04
N TYR A 64 40.25 -6.30 -15.04
CA TYR A 64 39.39 -6.76 -16.14
C TYR A 64 40.02 -7.88 -16.98
N ASP A 65 41.27 -7.73 -17.44
CA ASP A 65 41.93 -8.75 -18.27
C ASP A 65 42.14 -10.06 -17.48
N GLY A 66 42.47 -9.99 -16.19
CA GLY A 66 42.57 -11.16 -15.31
C GLY A 66 41.22 -11.84 -15.04
N VAL A 67 40.15 -11.08 -14.91
CA VAL A 67 38.78 -11.62 -14.77
C VAL A 67 38.33 -12.28 -16.07
N CYS A 68 38.60 -11.66 -17.22
CA CYS A 68 38.26 -12.18 -18.53
C CYS A 68 39.06 -13.44 -18.88
N ALA A 69 40.37 -13.48 -18.64
CA ALA A 69 41.20 -14.66 -18.89
C ALA A 69 40.98 -15.77 -17.84
N ASP A 70 41.31 -15.48 -16.58
CA ASP A 70 41.56 -16.49 -15.54
C ASP A 70 40.47 -16.56 -14.45
N SER A 71 39.47 -15.66 -14.52
CA SER A 71 38.48 -15.45 -13.46
C SER A 71 39.09 -14.98 -12.13
N ARG A 72 40.10 -14.10 -12.17
CA ARG A 72 40.75 -13.52 -10.97
C ARG A 72 40.96 -12.02 -11.08
N LEU A 73 40.86 -11.33 -9.96
CA LEU A 73 41.32 -9.95 -9.80
C LEU A 73 42.86 -9.89 -9.79
N ALA A 74 43.40 -8.69 -9.94
CA ALA A 74 44.83 -8.40 -10.01
C ALA A 74 45.59 -8.65 -8.68
N ASP A 75 44.87 -8.94 -7.59
CA ASP A 75 45.39 -9.38 -6.29
C ASP A 75 45.35 -10.92 -6.09
N GLY A 76 44.82 -11.66 -7.08
CA GLY A 76 44.68 -13.11 -7.07
C GLY A 76 43.33 -13.64 -6.57
N ASN A 77 42.47 -12.81 -5.97
CA ASN A 77 41.15 -13.23 -5.51
C ASN A 77 40.27 -13.69 -6.67
N LEU A 78 39.53 -14.80 -6.47
CA LEU A 78 38.61 -15.34 -7.47
C LEU A 78 37.47 -14.35 -7.75
N PHE A 79 37.27 -13.97 -9.01
CA PHE A 79 36.15 -13.15 -9.47
C PHE A 79 35.89 -13.41 -10.96
N SER A 80 34.71 -13.91 -11.31
CA SER A 80 34.47 -14.55 -12.61
C SER A 80 33.72 -13.71 -13.64
N MET A 81 33.28 -12.50 -13.27
CA MET A 81 32.38 -11.63 -14.05
C MET A 81 32.98 -10.22 -14.17
N PRO A 82 33.14 -9.63 -15.37
CA PRO A 82 33.62 -8.26 -15.52
C PRO A 82 32.58 -7.25 -15.03
N ILE A 83 33.04 -6.26 -14.24
CA ILE A 83 32.23 -5.18 -13.67
C ILE A 83 32.93 -3.85 -13.99
N THR A 84 32.49 -3.22 -15.07
CA THR A 84 33.15 -2.04 -15.68
C THR A 84 32.15 -0.89 -15.85
N LEU A 85 32.67 0.34 -15.86
CA LEU A 85 31.91 1.54 -16.18
C LEU A 85 32.18 1.89 -17.65
N ASP A 86 31.19 1.68 -18.52
CA ASP A 86 31.33 1.96 -19.95
C ASP A 86 30.88 3.37 -20.34
N THR A 87 31.62 4.00 -21.26
CA THR A 87 31.34 5.34 -21.79
C THR A 87 31.79 5.48 -23.26
N SER A 88 31.29 6.51 -23.93
CA SER A 88 31.62 6.83 -25.33
C SER A 88 32.84 7.77 -25.44
N LYS A 89 33.40 7.89 -26.65
CA LYS A 89 34.57 8.75 -26.90
C LYS A 89 34.25 10.23 -26.65
N GLU A 90 33.05 10.64 -27.02
CA GLU A 90 32.56 12.01 -26.95
C GLU A 90 32.53 12.50 -25.50
N VAL A 91 32.02 11.67 -24.57
CA VAL A 91 31.97 11.98 -23.13
C VAL A 91 33.38 12.10 -22.53
N ILE A 92 34.33 11.27 -22.99
CA ILE A 92 35.74 11.35 -22.56
C ILE A 92 36.36 12.68 -22.99
N GLU A 93 36.12 13.12 -24.22
CA GLU A 93 36.67 14.36 -24.77
C GLU A 93 35.98 15.62 -24.21
N GLU A 94 34.65 15.60 -24.05
CA GLU A 94 33.86 16.70 -23.48
C GLU A 94 34.19 16.95 -22.00
N ALA A 95 34.11 15.91 -21.16
CA ALA A 95 34.42 16.00 -19.74
C ALA A 95 35.94 15.95 -19.43
N LYS A 96 36.79 15.82 -20.46
CA LYS A 96 38.26 15.81 -20.38
C LYS A 96 38.79 14.74 -19.41
N LEU A 97 38.22 13.55 -19.52
CA LEU A 97 38.51 12.42 -18.63
C LEU A 97 39.90 11.84 -18.90
N LYS A 98 40.63 11.50 -17.83
CA LYS A 98 41.97 10.94 -17.84
C LYS A 98 42.29 10.27 -16.50
N ALA A 99 43.35 9.48 -16.44
CA ALA A 99 43.89 8.95 -15.19
C ALA A 99 44.12 10.07 -14.16
N GLY A 100 43.71 9.83 -12.92
CA GLY A 100 43.74 10.80 -11.82
C GLY A 100 42.59 11.82 -11.80
N SER A 101 41.75 11.91 -12.84
CA SER A 101 40.51 12.71 -12.75
C SER A 101 39.52 12.07 -11.77
N ARG A 102 38.73 12.89 -11.09
CA ARG A 102 37.61 12.47 -10.24
C ARG A 102 36.30 12.83 -10.94
N VAL A 103 35.35 11.91 -10.95
CA VAL A 103 34.05 12.06 -11.61
C VAL A 103 32.91 11.69 -10.66
N THR A 104 31.81 12.42 -10.72
CA THR A 104 30.60 12.09 -9.97
C THR A 104 29.80 11.04 -10.73
N LEU A 105 29.34 9.99 -10.05
CA LEU A 105 28.42 9.01 -10.64
C LEU A 105 27.00 9.32 -10.19
N ARG A 106 26.11 9.56 -11.16
CA ARG A 106 24.75 10.08 -10.94
C ARG A 106 23.66 9.05 -11.28
N ASP A 107 22.62 9.00 -10.46
CA ASP A 107 21.43 8.18 -10.69
C ASP A 107 20.54 8.81 -11.77
N PHE A 108 20.21 8.07 -12.84
CA PHE A 108 19.32 8.57 -13.90
C PHE A 108 17.85 8.72 -13.45
N ARG A 109 17.49 8.20 -12.27
CA ARG A 109 16.10 8.09 -11.80
C ARG A 109 15.65 9.26 -10.92
N ASP A 110 16.58 9.88 -10.20
CA ASP A 110 16.33 11.02 -9.31
C ASP A 110 17.49 12.04 -9.25
N ASP A 111 18.37 12.03 -10.26
CA ASP A 111 19.54 12.91 -10.43
C ASP A 111 20.54 12.95 -9.26
N ARG A 112 20.45 12.01 -8.31
CA ARG A 112 21.29 12.04 -7.11
C ARG A 112 22.73 11.63 -7.42
N ASN A 113 23.65 12.40 -6.87
CA ASN A 113 25.08 12.08 -6.82
C ASN A 113 25.29 10.90 -5.85
N LEU A 114 25.60 9.72 -6.38
CA LEU A 114 25.71 8.47 -5.60
C LEU A 114 27.12 8.24 -5.07
N ALA A 115 28.13 8.53 -5.88
CA ALA A 115 29.53 8.23 -5.61
C ALA A 115 30.46 9.22 -6.34
N ILE A 116 31.71 9.29 -5.90
CA ILE A 116 32.83 9.79 -6.70
C ILE A 116 33.69 8.60 -7.11
N LEU A 117 34.02 8.49 -8.40
CA LEU A 117 35.03 7.58 -8.91
C LEU A 117 36.32 8.37 -9.18
N THR A 118 37.45 7.86 -8.69
CA THR A 118 38.79 8.34 -9.10
C THR A 118 39.32 7.42 -10.18
N ILE A 119 39.58 7.96 -11.37
CA ILE A 119 39.97 7.18 -12.56
C ILE A 119 41.39 6.64 -12.40
N ASP A 120 41.53 5.32 -12.44
CA ASP A 120 42.81 4.62 -12.55
C ASP A 120 43.27 4.62 -14.02
N ASP A 121 42.41 4.14 -14.93
CA ASP A 121 42.65 4.07 -16.38
C ASP A 121 41.37 4.24 -17.22
N ILE A 122 41.56 4.49 -18.51
CA ILE A 122 40.50 4.51 -19.53
C ILE A 122 41.01 3.69 -20.71
N TYR A 123 40.34 2.58 -21.03
CA TYR A 123 40.82 1.58 -21.97
C TYR A 123 39.72 1.10 -22.92
N ARG A 124 40.13 0.64 -24.12
CA ARG A 124 39.23 0.08 -25.13
C ARG A 124 39.21 -1.45 -25.00
N PRO A 125 38.13 -2.09 -24.49
CA PRO A 125 38.06 -3.53 -24.38
C PRO A 125 37.93 -4.21 -25.75
N ASP A 126 38.54 -5.39 -25.89
CA ASP A 126 38.19 -6.35 -26.94
C ASP A 126 36.88 -7.07 -26.54
N LYS A 127 35.78 -6.63 -27.16
CA LYS A 127 34.44 -7.17 -26.92
C LYS A 127 34.23 -8.57 -27.49
N GLU A 128 34.97 -8.98 -28.52
CA GLU A 128 34.86 -10.34 -29.07
C GLU A 128 35.58 -11.34 -28.15
N LYS A 129 36.74 -10.95 -27.60
CA LYS A 129 37.43 -11.66 -26.52
C LYS A 129 36.57 -11.77 -25.26
N GLU A 130 35.92 -10.67 -24.82
CA GLU A 130 34.99 -10.70 -23.67
C GLU A 130 33.82 -11.67 -23.95
N ALA A 131 33.14 -11.50 -25.08
CA ALA A 131 32.03 -12.36 -25.51
C ALA A 131 32.40 -13.85 -25.50
N LYS A 132 33.56 -14.20 -26.07
CA LYS A 132 34.05 -15.57 -26.16
C LYS A 132 34.46 -16.15 -24.81
N LEU A 133 35.30 -15.45 -24.05
CA LEU A 133 35.90 -15.98 -22.81
C LEU A 133 34.93 -15.95 -21.61
N VAL A 134 34.01 -14.98 -21.56
CA VAL A 134 33.09 -14.77 -20.44
C VAL A 134 31.71 -15.38 -20.71
N PHE A 135 31.22 -15.36 -21.95
CA PHE A 135 29.83 -15.73 -22.29
C PHE A 135 29.71 -16.82 -23.37
N GLY A 136 30.81 -17.49 -23.74
CA GLY A 136 30.82 -18.62 -24.68
C GLY A 136 30.79 -18.25 -26.17
N GLY A 137 30.59 -16.98 -26.52
CA GLY A 137 30.75 -16.45 -27.89
C GLY A 137 29.53 -16.53 -28.83
N ASP A 138 28.39 -17.08 -28.42
CA ASP A 138 27.18 -17.11 -29.26
C ASP A 138 26.53 -15.69 -29.35
N PRO A 139 26.38 -15.08 -30.53
CA PRO A 139 25.79 -13.75 -30.69
C PRO A 139 24.36 -13.59 -30.16
N GLU A 140 23.59 -14.67 -30.00
CA GLU A 140 22.25 -14.64 -29.41
C GLU A 140 22.27 -14.60 -27.87
N HIS A 141 23.41 -14.85 -27.24
CA HIS A 141 23.53 -14.83 -25.78
C HIS A 141 23.18 -13.44 -25.22
N PRO A 142 22.28 -13.31 -24.20
CA PRO A 142 21.81 -12.01 -23.74
C PRO A 142 22.90 -11.01 -23.32
N ALA A 143 23.99 -11.48 -22.69
CA ALA A 143 25.14 -10.62 -22.39
C ALA A 143 25.87 -10.12 -23.64
N ILE A 144 26.08 -10.96 -24.66
CA ILE A 144 26.81 -10.61 -25.88
C ILE A 144 25.99 -9.63 -26.71
N LYS A 145 24.67 -9.88 -26.84
CA LYS A 145 23.75 -8.92 -27.44
C LYS A 145 23.77 -7.56 -26.72
N PHE A 146 23.83 -7.52 -25.39
CA PHE A 146 23.95 -6.27 -24.64
C PHE A 146 25.31 -5.59 -24.83
N LEU A 147 26.42 -6.36 -24.78
CA LEU A 147 27.79 -5.89 -25.00
C LEU A 147 27.97 -5.22 -26.38
N ASN A 148 27.29 -5.75 -27.39
CA ASN A 148 27.40 -5.28 -28.77
C ASN A 148 26.35 -4.22 -29.16
N THR A 149 25.32 -3.96 -28.34
CA THR A 149 24.22 -3.03 -28.70
C THR A 149 23.84 -2.00 -27.62
N LYS A 150 24.44 -2.05 -26.43
CA LYS A 150 24.17 -1.15 -25.30
C LYS A 150 25.42 -0.64 -24.59
N VAL A 151 26.43 -1.49 -24.44
CA VAL A 151 27.72 -1.11 -23.87
C VAL A 151 28.47 -0.21 -24.86
N GLN A 152 29.06 0.88 -24.37
CA GLN A 152 29.81 1.87 -25.16
C GLN A 152 31.21 1.39 -25.57
N GLU A 153 32.05 2.27 -26.14
CA GLU A 153 33.33 1.90 -26.76
C GLU A 153 34.49 1.75 -25.77
N PHE A 154 34.48 2.47 -24.65
CA PHE A 154 35.57 2.49 -23.66
C PHE A 154 35.07 2.06 -22.28
N TYR A 155 35.96 1.46 -21.48
CA TYR A 155 35.77 1.20 -20.05
C TYR A 155 36.64 2.17 -19.23
N ILE A 156 36.08 2.66 -18.12
CA ILE A 156 36.77 3.44 -17.10
C ILE A 156 37.01 2.54 -15.88
N GLY A 157 38.29 2.36 -15.53
CA GLY A 157 38.70 1.79 -14.25
C GLY A 157 38.78 2.84 -13.17
N GLY A 158 38.42 2.50 -11.94
CA GLY A 158 38.62 3.42 -10.83
C GLY A 158 37.96 3.03 -9.52
N LYS A 159 38.58 3.45 -8.42
CA LYS A 159 38.07 3.24 -7.06
C LYS A 159 36.91 4.18 -6.73
N ILE A 160 35.94 3.66 -5.99
CA ILE A 160 34.72 4.37 -5.57
C ILE A 160 34.88 4.93 -4.17
N GLN A 161 34.37 6.14 -3.98
CA GLN A 161 34.00 6.73 -2.70
C GLN A 161 32.48 6.91 -2.68
N ALA A 162 31.81 6.33 -1.69
CA ALA A 162 30.35 6.35 -1.62
C ALA A 162 29.85 7.64 -0.97
N ILE A 163 28.77 8.21 -1.52
CA ILE A 163 28.08 9.38 -0.98
C ILE A 163 26.68 8.98 -0.56
N ASN A 164 25.86 8.56 -1.52
CA ASN A 164 24.46 8.21 -1.29
C ASN A 164 24.21 6.78 -1.75
N LYS A 165 23.61 5.97 -0.87
CA LYS A 165 23.00 4.71 -1.31
C LYS A 165 21.88 5.03 -2.31
N LEU A 166 21.68 4.14 -3.27
CA LEU A 166 20.60 4.26 -4.25
C LEU A 166 19.24 4.35 -3.53
N ASN A 167 18.38 5.25 -4.00
CA ASN A 167 16.99 5.24 -3.60
C ASN A 167 16.26 4.07 -4.27
N HIS A 168 15.46 3.35 -3.49
CA HIS A 168 14.47 2.40 -3.98
C HIS A 168 13.19 2.64 -3.20
N TYR A 169 12.07 2.76 -3.91
CA TYR A 169 10.75 3.02 -3.29
C TYR A 169 9.95 1.73 -3.08
N ASP A 170 10.37 0.62 -3.69
CA ASP A 170 9.74 -0.68 -3.62
C ASP A 170 10.41 -1.60 -2.59
N TYR A 171 9.59 -2.24 -1.75
CA TYR A 171 9.99 -3.32 -0.85
C TYR A 171 11.20 -3.01 0.05
N VAL A 172 11.35 -1.76 0.52
CA VAL A 172 12.52 -1.32 1.31
C VAL A 172 12.82 -2.19 2.54
N GLY A 173 11.79 -2.74 3.21
CA GLY A 173 11.95 -3.68 4.34
C GLY A 173 12.34 -5.11 3.96
N LEU A 174 12.55 -5.39 2.67
CA LEU A 174 13.04 -6.67 2.14
C LEU A 174 14.35 -6.51 1.34
N ARG A 175 14.77 -5.29 1.00
CA ARG A 175 16.11 -5.00 0.45
C ARG A 175 17.09 -4.93 1.62
N TYR A 176 18.16 -5.70 1.58
CA TYR A 176 19.15 -5.77 2.67
C TYR A 176 20.56 -5.63 2.11
N SER A 177 21.38 -4.77 2.74
CA SER A 177 22.82 -4.79 2.52
C SER A 177 23.46 -6.06 3.10
N PRO A 178 24.67 -6.44 2.65
CA PRO A 178 25.46 -7.48 3.29
C PRO A 178 25.60 -7.31 4.81
N ALA A 179 25.82 -6.08 5.30
CA ALA A 179 25.94 -5.79 6.72
C ALA A 179 24.61 -5.98 7.47
N GLU A 180 23.50 -5.47 6.92
CA GLU A 180 22.16 -5.60 7.51
C GLU A 180 21.73 -7.07 7.60
N LEU A 181 21.97 -7.86 6.55
CA LEU A 181 21.62 -9.27 6.52
C LEU A 181 22.48 -10.11 7.49
N ARG A 182 23.78 -9.80 7.60
CA ARG A 182 24.68 -10.38 8.62
C ARG A 182 24.18 -10.10 10.03
N VAL A 183 23.76 -8.86 10.31
CA VAL A 183 23.16 -8.46 11.60
C VAL A 183 21.81 -9.16 11.82
N HIS A 184 21.00 -9.36 10.79
CA HIS A 184 19.73 -10.08 10.88
C HIS A 184 19.93 -11.55 11.26
N PHE A 185 20.89 -12.24 10.62
CA PHE A 185 21.24 -13.62 10.99
C PHE A 185 21.76 -13.72 12.42
N ASP A 186 22.62 -12.79 12.86
CA ASP A 186 23.15 -12.78 14.23
C ASP A 186 22.04 -12.57 15.27
N LYS A 187 21.12 -11.64 15.03
CA LYS A 187 19.91 -11.40 15.86
C LYS A 187 19.00 -12.62 15.99
N LEU A 188 18.92 -13.47 14.95
CA LEU A 188 18.15 -14.71 14.99
C LEU A 188 18.95 -15.92 15.51
N GLY A 189 20.23 -15.76 15.87
CA GLY A 189 21.12 -16.86 16.25
C GLY A 189 21.47 -17.81 15.09
N TRP A 190 21.30 -17.37 13.84
CA TRP A 190 21.53 -18.18 12.65
C TRP A 190 23.03 -18.29 12.33
N THR A 191 23.61 -19.45 12.61
CA THR A 191 25.02 -19.77 12.29
C THR A 191 25.19 -20.38 10.91
N ARG A 192 24.25 -21.22 10.46
CA ARG A 192 24.21 -21.81 9.12
C ARG A 192 23.01 -21.31 8.35
N VAL A 193 23.28 -20.75 7.17
CA VAL A 193 22.28 -20.25 6.23
C VAL A 193 22.60 -20.78 4.83
N VAL A 194 21.59 -21.36 4.17
CA VAL A 194 21.63 -21.76 2.76
C VAL A 194 20.88 -20.75 1.89
N ALA A 195 21.59 -20.12 0.96
CA ALA A 195 21.03 -19.14 0.05
C ALA A 195 20.50 -19.78 -1.24
N PHE A 196 19.31 -19.36 -1.65
CA PHE A 196 18.65 -19.77 -2.89
C PHE A 196 18.60 -18.61 -3.89
N GLN A 197 19.30 -18.76 -5.01
CA GLN A 197 19.22 -17.86 -6.16
C GLN A 197 17.93 -18.13 -6.94
N THR A 198 17.19 -17.07 -7.29
CA THR A 198 16.16 -17.17 -8.34
C THR A 198 15.89 -15.84 -9.03
N ARG A 199 15.51 -15.94 -10.32
CA ARG A 199 14.88 -14.87 -11.12
C ARG A 199 13.44 -15.20 -11.52
N ASN A 200 12.96 -16.40 -11.17
CA ASN A 200 11.66 -16.95 -11.54
C ASN A 200 10.73 -17.06 -10.32
N PRO A 201 9.40 -17.08 -10.49
CA PRO A 201 8.46 -17.44 -9.42
C PRO A 201 8.78 -18.81 -8.80
N MET A 202 8.58 -18.96 -7.50
CA MET A 202 8.87 -20.21 -6.80
C MET A 202 7.62 -21.10 -6.67
N HIS A 203 7.58 -22.15 -7.49
CA HIS A 203 6.61 -23.26 -7.43
C HIS A 203 6.98 -24.33 -6.38
N ARG A 204 6.13 -25.34 -6.14
CA ARG A 204 6.30 -26.33 -5.05
C ARG A 204 7.68 -27.00 -5.04
N ALA A 205 8.18 -27.41 -6.21
CA ALA A 205 9.49 -28.05 -6.34
C ALA A 205 10.64 -27.20 -5.73
N HIS A 206 10.59 -25.87 -5.84
CA HIS A 206 11.61 -24.97 -5.27
C HIS A 206 11.51 -24.88 -3.74
N ARG A 207 10.29 -24.95 -3.18
CA ARG A 207 10.06 -25.04 -1.73
C ARG A 207 10.58 -26.36 -1.17
N GLU A 208 10.30 -27.49 -1.85
CA GLU A 208 10.85 -28.78 -1.40
C GLU A 208 12.37 -28.84 -1.53
N LEU A 209 12.95 -28.29 -2.61
CA LEU A 209 14.40 -28.22 -2.82
C LEU A 209 15.08 -27.44 -1.68
N THR A 210 14.60 -26.24 -1.37
CA THR A 210 15.16 -25.40 -0.29
C THR A 210 14.94 -26.00 1.10
N VAL A 211 13.78 -26.61 1.39
CA VAL A 211 13.54 -27.32 2.66
C VAL A 211 14.41 -28.58 2.78
N ARG A 212 14.65 -29.31 1.69
CA ARG A 212 15.61 -30.43 1.65
C ARG A 212 17.03 -29.94 1.93
N ALA A 213 17.45 -28.83 1.32
CA ALA A 213 18.76 -28.21 1.57
C ALA A 213 18.94 -27.83 3.04
N ALA A 214 17.95 -27.13 3.61
CA ALA A 214 17.91 -26.72 5.01
C ALA A 214 18.05 -27.91 5.96
N ARG A 215 17.30 -29.00 5.72
CA ARG A 215 17.34 -30.23 6.52
C ARG A 215 18.67 -30.98 6.38
N ALA A 216 19.19 -31.16 5.17
CA ALA A 216 20.43 -31.89 4.91
C ALA A 216 21.65 -31.19 5.53
N ARG A 217 21.72 -29.85 5.43
CA ARG A 217 22.82 -29.04 5.96
C ARG A 217 22.57 -28.50 7.38
N GLN A 218 21.42 -28.83 7.97
CA GLN A 218 20.98 -28.37 9.29
C GLN A 218 21.07 -26.83 9.43
N ALA A 219 20.60 -26.13 8.38
CA ALA A 219 20.73 -24.70 8.14
C ALA A 219 19.36 -24.04 7.95
N ASN A 220 19.28 -22.73 8.12
CA ASN A 220 18.09 -21.93 7.78
C ASN A 220 18.15 -21.45 6.32
N VAL A 221 17.01 -21.06 5.74
CA VAL A 221 16.91 -20.68 4.33
C VAL A 221 16.96 -19.16 4.17
N LEU A 222 17.82 -18.68 3.28
CA LEU A 222 17.71 -17.35 2.69
C LEU A 222 17.16 -17.48 1.27
N ILE A 223 15.91 -17.07 1.08
CA ILE A 223 15.31 -16.90 -0.24
C ILE A 223 15.83 -15.58 -0.78
N HIS A 224 16.73 -15.63 -1.77
CA HIS A 224 17.52 -14.47 -2.20
C HIS A 224 17.27 -14.10 -3.67
N PRO A 225 16.04 -13.72 -4.07
CA PRO A 225 15.72 -13.45 -5.47
C PRO A 225 16.41 -12.19 -6.00
N VAL A 226 16.66 -12.17 -7.31
CA VAL A 226 17.15 -10.98 -8.02
C VAL A 226 15.99 -10.05 -8.38
N VAL A 227 16.15 -8.76 -8.05
CA VAL A 227 15.19 -7.68 -8.38
C VAL A 227 15.80 -6.53 -9.20
N GLY A 228 17.09 -6.62 -9.56
CA GLY A 228 17.65 -5.85 -10.68
C GLY A 228 17.40 -6.55 -12.03
N LEU A 229 18.23 -6.24 -13.02
CA LEU A 229 18.13 -6.82 -14.36
C LEU A 229 18.21 -8.36 -14.36
N THR A 230 17.31 -8.99 -15.10
CA THR A 230 17.18 -10.46 -15.26
C THR A 230 17.11 -10.82 -16.76
N LYS A 231 16.67 -12.03 -17.16
CA LYS A 231 16.61 -12.36 -18.59
C LYS A 231 15.48 -11.55 -19.26
N PRO A 232 15.69 -10.96 -20.44
CA PRO A 232 14.60 -10.36 -21.22
C PRO A 232 13.45 -11.35 -21.45
N GLY A 233 12.24 -10.95 -21.05
CA GLY A 233 11.04 -11.79 -21.11
C GLY A 233 10.80 -12.68 -19.87
N ASP A 234 11.60 -12.58 -18.81
CA ASP A 234 11.22 -13.07 -17.49
C ASP A 234 10.09 -12.19 -16.90
N ILE A 235 9.39 -12.69 -15.88
CA ILE A 235 8.26 -11.99 -15.23
C ILE A 235 8.76 -10.80 -14.40
N ASP A 236 7.99 -9.72 -14.34
CA ASP A 236 8.33 -8.50 -13.60
C ASP A 236 8.64 -8.76 -12.11
N HIS A 237 9.51 -7.94 -11.51
CA HIS A 237 9.97 -8.22 -10.16
C HIS A 237 8.90 -7.97 -9.09
N PHE A 238 7.94 -7.05 -9.29
CA PHE A 238 6.85 -6.82 -8.34
C PHE A 238 5.94 -8.05 -8.19
N THR A 239 5.57 -8.68 -9.30
CA THR A 239 4.85 -9.95 -9.34
C THR A 239 5.66 -11.07 -8.71
N ARG A 240 6.95 -11.16 -9.02
CA ARG A 240 7.82 -12.18 -8.44
C ARG A 240 7.97 -12.00 -6.92
N VAL A 241 8.16 -10.78 -6.42
CA VAL A 241 8.23 -10.48 -4.97
C VAL A 241 6.91 -10.80 -4.28
N ARG A 242 5.76 -10.41 -4.84
CA ARG A 242 4.44 -10.82 -4.33
C ARG A 242 4.31 -12.35 -4.27
N ALA A 243 4.77 -13.07 -5.29
CA ALA A 243 4.77 -14.53 -5.31
C ALA A 243 5.70 -15.16 -4.25
N TYR A 244 6.89 -14.58 -3.99
CA TYR A 244 7.79 -15.03 -2.92
C TYR A 244 7.20 -14.76 -1.53
N GLN A 245 6.55 -13.61 -1.33
CA GLN A 245 5.84 -13.28 -0.09
C GLN A 245 4.67 -14.24 0.16
N ALA A 246 3.87 -14.54 -0.87
CA ALA A 246 2.77 -15.50 -0.78
C ALA A 246 3.25 -16.95 -0.52
N LEU A 247 4.45 -17.30 -0.99
CA LEU A 247 5.06 -18.60 -0.70
C LEU A 247 5.62 -18.71 0.73
N LEU A 248 6.05 -17.60 1.36
CA LEU A 248 6.79 -17.62 2.62
C LEU A 248 6.06 -18.37 3.77
N PRO A 249 4.72 -18.25 3.95
CA PRO A 249 3.96 -19.05 4.93
C PRO A 249 3.93 -20.56 4.68
N ARG A 250 4.43 -21.05 3.54
CA ARG A 250 4.58 -22.49 3.25
C ARG A 250 5.88 -23.07 3.81
N TYR A 251 6.79 -22.26 4.36
CA TYR A 251 7.93 -22.74 5.15
C TYR A 251 7.54 -22.94 6.62
N PRO A 252 8.21 -23.83 7.37
CA PRO A 252 8.07 -23.87 8.82
C PRO A 252 8.40 -22.51 9.45
N ASN A 253 7.62 -22.08 10.44
CA ASN A 253 7.79 -20.79 11.11
C ASN A 253 9.24 -20.59 11.59
N GLY A 254 9.86 -19.49 11.17
CA GLY A 254 11.24 -19.15 11.53
C GLY A 254 12.34 -19.92 10.79
N MET A 255 12.01 -20.73 9.77
CA MET A 255 13.03 -21.44 8.96
C MET A 255 13.57 -20.60 7.79
N ALA A 256 12.82 -19.61 7.29
CA ALA A 256 13.13 -18.90 6.06
C ALA A 256 13.03 -17.38 6.19
N VAL A 257 13.97 -16.66 5.59
CA VAL A 257 13.98 -15.19 5.41
C VAL A 257 13.99 -14.88 3.92
N LEU A 258 13.24 -13.85 3.51
CA LEU A 258 13.24 -13.30 2.16
C LEU A 258 14.07 -12.00 2.14
N GLY A 259 15.10 -11.95 1.30
CA GLY A 259 15.92 -10.76 1.06
C GLY A 259 16.14 -10.52 -0.43
N LEU A 260 15.95 -9.30 -0.90
CA LEU A 260 15.98 -8.96 -2.33
C LEU A 260 17.37 -8.49 -2.75
N LEU A 261 17.91 -9.07 -3.83
CA LEU A 261 19.23 -8.72 -4.36
C LEU A 261 19.11 -7.76 -5.57
N PRO A 262 19.68 -6.54 -5.52
CA PRO A 262 19.71 -5.59 -6.64
C PRO A 262 20.79 -5.95 -7.69
N LEU A 263 20.86 -7.22 -8.09
CA LEU A 263 21.85 -7.70 -9.05
C LEU A 263 21.39 -7.49 -10.49
N ALA A 264 22.28 -7.03 -11.37
CA ALA A 264 22.11 -7.16 -12.82
C ALA A 264 22.74 -8.47 -13.31
N MET A 265 21.90 -9.50 -13.51
CA MET A 265 22.34 -10.78 -14.09
C MET A 265 22.86 -10.59 -15.52
N ARG A 266 23.90 -11.34 -15.88
CA ARG A 266 24.40 -11.41 -17.27
C ARG A 266 23.85 -12.64 -18.01
N MET A 267 23.25 -13.59 -17.29
CA MET A 267 22.95 -14.95 -17.76
C MET A 267 24.20 -15.76 -18.11
N GLY A 268 25.35 -15.42 -17.51
CA GLY A 268 26.67 -16.02 -17.78
C GLY A 268 26.90 -17.41 -17.16
N GLY A 269 25.82 -18.19 -16.99
CA GLY A 269 25.82 -19.60 -16.59
C GLY A 269 26.91 -19.99 -15.57
N PRO A 270 27.94 -20.77 -15.94
CA PRO A 270 28.96 -21.25 -15.02
C PRO A 270 29.80 -20.16 -14.33
N ARG A 271 30.23 -19.12 -15.06
CA ARG A 271 30.93 -17.96 -14.46
C ARG A 271 30.01 -17.19 -13.53
N GLU A 272 28.74 -17.05 -13.90
CA GLU A 272 27.73 -16.39 -13.07
C GLU A 272 27.37 -17.21 -11.80
N ALA A 273 27.50 -18.53 -11.82
CA ALA A 273 27.34 -19.36 -10.62
C ALA A 273 28.44 -19.12 -9.58
N ILE A 274 29.71 -19.01 -10.01
CA ILE A 274 30.84 -18.63 -9.16
C ILE A 274 30.62 -17.23 -8.56
N TRP A 275 30.22 -16.26 -9.38
CA TRP A 275 29.93 -14.89 -8.95
C TRP A 275 28.79 -14.84 -7.93
N HIS A 276 27.69 -15.58 -8.15
CA HIS A 276 26.61 -15.70 -7.17
C HIS A 276 27.06 -16.30 -5.84
N ALA A 277 28.00 -17.26 -5.83
CA ALA A 277 28.55 -17.85 -4.61
C ALA A 277 29.35 -16.79 -3.82
N ILE A 278 30.19 -16.01 -4.48
CA ILE A 278 30.93 -14.87 -3.89
C ILE A 278 29.95 -13.84 -3.30
N ILE A 279 28.94 -13.41 -4.06
CA ILE A 279 27.93 -12.45 -3.58
C ILE A 279 27.22 -12.98 -2.33
N ARG A 280 26.85 -14.27 -2.30
CA ARG A 280 26.12 -14.86 -1.17
C ARG A 280 27.02 -15.08 0.06
N LYS A 281 28.31 -15.38 -0.12
CA LYS A 281 29.32 -15.33 0.94
C LYS A 281 29.45 -13.92 1.51
N ASN A 282 29.51 -12.89 0.66
CA ASN A 282 29.56 -11.49 1.10
C ASN A 282 28.32 -11.10 1.93
N HIS A 283 27.12 -11.52 1.52
CA HIS A 283 25.89 -11.38 2.31
C HIS A 283 25.78 -12.32 3.54
N GLY A 284 26.83 -13.11 3.84
CA GLY A 284 26.93 -13.91 5.06
C GLY A 284 26.33 -15.31 4.98
N ALA A 285 25.92 -15.80 3.81
CA ALA A 285 25.48 -17.18 3.65
C ALA A 285 26.66 -18.16 3.79
N THR A 286 26.42 -19.27 4.48
CA THR A 286 27.40 -20.37 4.65
C THR A 286 27.32 -21.43 3.55
N HIS A 287 26.16 -21.54 2.90
CA HIS A 287 25.88 -22.50 1.85
C HIS A 287 25.16 -21.82 0.69
N PHE A 288 25.34 -22.30 -0.54
CA PHE A 288 24.68 -21.78 -1.74
C PHE A 288 24.14 -22.90 -2.63
N ILE A 289 22.87 -22.77 -3.06
CA ILE A 289 22.23 -23.75 -3.93
C ILE A 289 22.61 -23.49 -5.40
N VAL A 290 23.14 -24.52 -6.06
CA VAL A 290 23.38 -24.54 -7.51
C VAL A 290 22.62 -25.73 -8.12
N GLY A 291 21.66 -25.45 -8.99
CA GLY A 291 20.80 -26.45 -9.63
C GLY A 291 21.13 -26.65 -11.11
N ARG A 292 20.31 -27.44 -11.81
CA ARG A 292 20.34 -27.54 -13.28
C ARG A 292 20.19 -26.16 -13.93
N ASP A 293 20.99 -25.87 -14.97
CA ASP A 293 20.90 -24.66 -15.81
C ASP A 293 20.97 -23.36 -14.98
N HIS A 294 21.80 -23.38 -13.93
CA HIS A 294 21.93 -22.26 -13.00
C HIS A 294 22.48 -21.02 -13.71
N ALA A 295 21.71 -19.93 -13.66
CA ALA A 295 21.97 -18.68 -14.38
C ALA A 295 22.10 -18.83 -15.91
N GLY A 296 21.66 -19.95 -16.52
CA GLY A 296 21.71 -20.12 -17.96
C GLY A 296 20.58 -19.38 -18.71
N PRO A 297 20.81 -18.96 -19.98
CA PRO A 297 19.78 -18.37 -20.83
C PRO A 297 18.86 -19.41 -21.49
N GLY A 298 19.21 -20.70 -21.47
CA GLY A 298 18.51 -21.79 -22.16
C GLY A 298 19.12 -22.12 -23.52
N LYS A 299 18.36 -21.91 -24.60
CA LYS A 299 18.73 -22.30 -25.97
C LYS A 299 18.75 -21.12 -26.95
N ASN A 300 19.59 -21.21 -27.98
CA ASN A 300 19.60 -20.31 -29.14
C ASN A 300 18.52 -20.70 -30.18
N SER A 301 18.40 -19.94 -31.27
CA SER A 301 17.41 -20.15 -32.35
C SER A 301 17.51 -21.52 -33.04
N LYS A 302 18.69 -22.15 -33.04
CA LYS A 302 18.92 -23.50 -33.59
C LYS A 302 18.55 -24.62 -32.61
N GLY A 303 18.26 -24.29 -31.36
CA GLY A 303 17.92 -25.24 -30.29
C GLY A 303 19.12 -25.77 -29.50
N GLU A 304 20.33 -25.26 -29.76
CA GLU A 304 21.57 -25.58 -29.05
C GLU A 304 21.52 -24.94 -27.65
N GLU A 305 22.02 -25.61 -26.60
CA GLU A 305 22.07 -25.05 -25.23
C GLU A 305 23.33 -24.20 -25.07
N PHE A 306 23.20 -22.96 -24.55
CA PHE A 306 24.35 -22.06 -24.38
C PHE A 306 25.40 -22.59 -23.38
N TYR A 307 24.95 -23.39 -22.41
CA TYR A 307 25.77 -24.08 -21.41
C TYR A 307 25.16 -25.46 -21.14
N GLY A 308 25.98 -26.44 -20.80
CA GLY A 308 25.51 -27.76 -20.41
C GLY A 308 24.71 -27.73 -19.09
N PRO A 309 23.76 -28.66 -18.89
CA PRO A 309 22.81 -28.61 -17.76
C PRO A 309 23.42 -28.54 -16.36
N TYR A 310 24.67 -29.00 -16.18
CA TYR A 310 25.37 -29.06 -14.89
C TYR A 310 26.75 -28.37 -14.90
N ASP A 311 27.10 -27.67 -15.99
CA ASP A 311 28.40 -26.98 -16.13
C ASP A 311 28.62 -25.95 -15.01
N ALA A 312 27.54 -25.34 -14.55
CA ALA A 312 27.54 -24.43 -13.40
C ALA A 312 27.87 -25.11 -12.06
N GLN A 313 27.55 -26.40 -11.88
CA GLN A 313 27.95 -27.18 -10.70
C GLN A 313 29.45 -27.52 -10.78
N HIS A 314 29.90 -28.06 -11.92
CA HIS A 314 31.33 -28.33 -12.17
C HIS A 314 32.21 -27.09 -11.98
N ALA A 315 31.76 -25.92 -12.44
CA ALA A 315 32.51 -24.67 -12.31
C ALA A 315 32.63 -24.15 -10.88
N VAL A 316 31.61 -24.30 -10.02
CA VAL A 316 31.74 -23.91 -8.60
C VAL A 316 32.52 -24.95 -7.79
N GLU A 317 32.38 -26.24 -8.08
CA GLU A 317 33.13 -27.30 -7.39
C GLU A 317 34.64 -27.18 -7.67
N LYS A 318 35.04 -26.81 -8.90
CA LYS A 318 36.44 -26.50 -9.27
C LYS A 318 37.11 -25.50 -8.32
N TYR A 319 36.36 -24.53 -7.80
CA TYR A 319 36.86 -23.46 -6.93
C TYR A 319 36.37 -23.57 -5.48
N ARG A 320 35.84 -24.73 -5.06
CA ARG A 320 35.20 -24.94 -3.76
C ARG A 320 36.04 -24.51 -2.55
N GLU A 321 37.33 -24.83 -2.57
CA GLU A 321 38.25 -24.50 -1.46
C GLU A 321 38.51 -22.99 -1.36
N GLU A 322 38.70 -22.32 -2.51
CA GLU A 322 38.92 -20.86 -2.57
C GLU A 322 37.65 -20.05 -2.30
N LEU A 323 36.50 -20.55 -2.75
CA LEU A 323 35.20 -19.89 -2.59
C LEU A 323 34.86 -19.71 -1.11
N GLY A 324 35.14 -20.69 -0.24
CA GLY A 324 34.81 -20.60 1.18
C GLY A 324 33.31 -20.43 1.46
N ILE A 325 32.47 -21.10 0.67
CA ILE A 325 31.02 -21.23 0.85
C ILE A 325 30.61 -22.61 0.33
N GLU A 326 29.82 -23.36 1.09
CA GLU A 326 29.51 -24.76 0.75
C GLU A 326 28.43 -24.84 -0.33
N VAL A 327 28.78 -25.40 -1.49
CA VAL A 327 27.82 -25.63 -2.57
C VAL A 327 26.86 -26.75 -2.17
N VAL A 328 25.56 -26.52 -2.37
CA VAL A 328 24.52 -27.53 -2.25
C VAL A 328 23.94 -27.78 -3.64
N GLU A 329 24.52 -28.76 -4.31
CA GLU A 329 24.05 -29.22 -5.61
C GLU A 329 22.63 -29.79 -5.52
N PHE A 330 21.82 -29.54 -6.56
CA PHE A 330 20.55 -30.22 -6.73
C PHE A 330 20.35 -30.68 -8.18
N GLN A 331 20.07 -31.97 -8.31
CA GLN A 331 19.47 -32.56 -9.50
C GLN A 331 18.02 -32.07 -9.69
N GLN A 332 17.47 -32.20 -10.90
CA GLN A 332 16.09 -31.81 -11.18
C GLN A 332 15.12 -32.55 -10.24
N VAL A 333 14.31 -31.79 -9.48
CA VAL A 333 13.26 -32.34 -8.63
C VAL A 333 11.98 -32.51 -9.46
N THR A 334 11.37 -33.68 -9.39
CA THR A 334 10.11 -34.03 -10.10
C THR A 334 9.03 -34.50 -9.14
N TYR A 335 7.77 -34.39 -9.54
CA TYR A 335 6.61 -34.81 -8.75
C TYR A 335 6.22 -36.26 -9.06
N LEU A 336 5.96 -37.05 -8.02
CA LEU A 336 5.51 -38.44 -8.12
C LEU A 336 4.01 -38.53 -7.79
N PRO A 337 3.11 -38.74 -8.77
CA PRO A 337 1.68 -38.69 -8.55
C PRO A 337 1.15 -39.78 -7.62
N ASP A 338 1.84 -40.92 -7.59
CA ASP A 338 1.39 -42.13 -6.90
C ASP A 338 1.69 -42.06 -5.39
N THR A 339 2.49 -41.09 -4.94
CA THR A 339 2.89 -40.87 -3.53
C THR A 339 2.73 -39.42 -3.03
N ASP A 340 2.21 -38.49 -3.85
CA ASP A 340 2.12 -37.03 -3.59
C ASP A 340 3.42 -36.41 -3.01
N GLU A 341 4.56 -36.81 -3.58
CA GLU A 341 5.87 -36.36 -3.11
C GLU A 341 6.75 -35.80 -4.24
N TYR A 342 7.83 -35.13 -3.86
CA TYR A 342 8.81 -34.55 -4.78
C TYR A 342 10.18 -35.16 -4.47
N LYS A 343 10.81 -35.79 -5.47
CA LYS A 343 12.13 -36.41 -5.34
C LYS A 343 13.09 -35.88 -6.41
N PRO A 344 14.40 -35.77 -6.10
CA PRO A 344 15.45 -35.63 -7.12
C PRO A 344 15.34 -36.79 -8.13
N LYS A 345 15.51 -36.51 -9.43
CA LYS A 345 15.27 -37.46 -10.53
C LYS A 345 16.16 -38.71 -10.46
N ASP A 346 17.36 -38.57 -9.90
CA ASP A 346 18.32 -39.64 -9.55
C ASP A 346 17.81 -40.61 -8.47
N GLN A 347 16.84 -40.17 -7.64
CA GLN A 347 16.26 -40.94 -6.53
C GLN A 347 14.88 -41.53 -6.87
N VAL A 348 14.46 -41.48 -8.14
CA VAL A 348 13.20 -42.05 -8.62
C VAL A 348 13.48 -43.44 -9.22
N PRO A 349 12.90 -44.53 -8.69
CA PRO A 349 13.07 -45.87 -9.26
C PRO A 349 12.57 -45.95 -10.71
N ALA A 350 13.27 -46.72 -11.54
CA ALA A 350 12.89 -46.90 -12.94
C ALA A 350 11.47 -47.47 -13.05
N GLY A 351 10.65 -46.88 -13.94
CA GLY A 351 9.24 -47.23 -14.12
C GLY A 351 8.24 -46.49 -13.24
N VAL A 352 8.68 -45.76 -12.19
CA VAL A 352 7.79 -44.90 -11.39
C VAL A 352 7.35 -43.68 -12.21
N LYS A 353 6.07 -43.32 -12.10
CA LYS A 353 5.48 -42.20 -12.84
C LYS A 353 5.97 -40.86 -12.32
N THR A 354 6.43 -40.00 -13.22
CA THR A 354 6.86 -38.63 -12.93
C THR A 354 5.99 -37.62 -13.67
N LEU A 355 5.70 -36.47 -13.07
CA LEU A 355 5.14 -35.30 -13.76
C LEU A 355 6.01 -34.06 -13.52
N ASP A 356 5.99 -33.17 -14.52
CA ASP A 356 6.61 -31.84 -14.49
C ASP A 356 5.78 -30.91 -15.40
N ILE A 357 5.91 -29.59 -15.24
CA ILE A 357 5.33 -28.59 -16.13
C ILE A 357 6.44 -27.63 -16.57
N SER A 358 6.76 -27.65 -17.85
CA SER A 358 7.75 -26.74 -18.43
C SER A 358 7.30 -25.29 -18.35
N GLY A 359 8.25 -24.35 -18.32
CA GLY A 359 7.92 -22.91 -18.32
C GLY A 359 7.10 -22.47 -19.54
N THR A 360 7.18 -23.19 -20.67
CA THR A 360 6.34 -22.93 -21.85
C THR A 360 4.90 -23.40 -21.65
N GLU A 361 4.68 -24.58 -21.04
CA GLU A 361 3.34 -25.05 -20.69
C GLU A 361 2.71 -24.23 -19.54
N LEU A 362 3.51 -23.76 -18.58
CA LEU A 362 3.05 -22.80 -17.58
C LEU A 362 2.56 -21.49 -18.22
N ARG A 363 3.37 -20.87 -19.09
CA ARG A 363 2.96 -19.68 -19.85
C ARG A 363 1.69 -19.94 -20.68
N ASN A 364 1.57 -21.13 -21.28
CA ASN A 364 0.38 -21.53 -22.00
C ASN A 364 -0.87 -21.57 -21.10
N ARG A 365 -0.78 -22.18 -19.91
CA ARG A 365 -1.88 -22.25 -18.92
C ARG A 365 -2.24 -20.91 -18.29
N LEU A 366 -1.29 -19.98 -18.18
CA LEU A 366 -1.57 -18.59 -17.81
C LEU A 366 -2.37 -17.90 -18.94
N ARG A 367 -1.84 -17.90 -20.17
CA ARG A 367 -2.43 -17.29 -21.38
C ARG A 367 -3.83 -17.81 -21.73
N THR A 368 -4.08 -19.11 -21.55
CA THR A 368 -5.36 -19.76 -21.88
C THR A 368 -6.37 -19.74 -20.72
N GLY A 369 -5.92 -19.42 -19.50
CA GLY A 369 -6.73 -19.60 -18.28
C GLY A 369 -6.80 -21.05 -17.78
N ALA A 370 -6.29 -22.03 -18.53
CA ALA A 370 -6.37 -23.45 -18.19
C ALA A 370 -5.76 -23.77 -16.80
N HIS A 371 -6.34 -24.74 -16.10
CA HIS A 371 -5.99 -25.08 -14.72
C HIS A 371 -4.50 -25.43 -14.53
N ILE A 372 -3.85 -24.77 -13.57
CA ILE A 372 -2.48 -25.07 -13.15
C ILE A 372 -2.61 -25.95 -11.90
N PRO A 373 -2.16 -27.21 -11.91
CA PRO A 373 -2.38 -28.13 -10.81
C PRO A 373 -1.73 -27.66 -9.50
N GLU A 374 -2.41 -27.89 -8.37
CA GLU A 374 -1.87 -27.50 -7.07
C GLU A 374 -0.53 -28.18 -6.74
N TRP A 375 -0.32 -29.43 -7.19
CA TRP A 375 0.97 -30.13 -7.05
C TRP A 375 2.11 -29.42 -7.78
N PHE A 376 1.84 -28.63 -8.82
CA PHE A 376 2.88 -27.82 -9.44
C PHE A 376 3.15 -26.56 -8.59
N SER A 377 2.11 -25.80 -8.26
CA SER A 377 2.26 -24.51 -7.57
C SER A 377 1.09 -24.22 -6.63
N TYR A 378 1.38 -23.59 -5.49
CA TYR A 378 0.35 -23.23 -4.52
C TYR A 378 -0.69 -22.23 -5.11
N PRO A 379 -1.99 -22.33 -4.73
CA PRO A 379 -3.06 -21.52 -5.31
C PRO A 379 -2.82 -20.00 -5.22
N GLU A 380 -2.30 -19.51 -4.09
CA GLU A 380 -2.00 -18.09 -3.89
C GLU A 380 -0.89 -17.58 -4.82
N VAL A 381 0.12 -18.41 -5.10
CA VAL A 381 1.18 -18.10 -6.09
C VAL A 381 0.59 -18.11 -7.50
N VAL A 382 -0.27 -19.09 -7.82
CA VAL A 382 -0.96 -19.16 -9.13
C VAL A 382 -1.87 -17.94 -9.36
N LYS A 383 -2.56 -17.46 -8.31
CA LYS A 383 -3.41 -16.27 -8.40
C LYS A 383 -2.60 -15.03 -8.82
N ILE A 384 -1.51 -14.73 -8.12
CA ILE A 384 -0.64 -13.58 -8.41
C ILE A 384 -0.09 -13.64 -9.85
N LEU A 385 0.27 -14.84 -10.34
CA LEU A 385 0.76 -15.03 -11.70
C LEU A 385 -0.34 -14.85 -12.78
N ARG A 386 -1.62 -15.03 -12.44
CA ARG A 386 -2.74 -14.69 -13.33
C ARG A 386 -3.13 -13.22 -13.28
N GLU A 387 -2.87 -12.53 -12.18
CA GLU A 387 -3.03 -11.07 -12.08
C GLU A 387 -2.02 -10.33 -12.98
N SER A 388 -0.78 -10.82 -13.07
CA SER A 388 0.28 -10.27 -13.93
C SER A 388 0.22 -10.75 -15.39
N SER A 389 -0.25 -11.97 -15.60
CA SER A 389 -0.33 -12.61 -16.92
C SER A 389 -1.76 -13.11 -17.15
N PRO A 390 -2.72 -12.18 -17.33
CA PRO A 390 -4.13 -12.50 -17.49
C PRO A 390 -4.36 -13.39 -18.71
N PRO A 391 -5.40 -14.25 -18.70
CA PRO A 391 -5.84 -14.99 -19.88
C PRO A 391 -6.16 -14.07 -21.07
N ARG A 392 -6.08 -14.58 -22.31
CA ARG A 392 -6.35 -13.83 -23.55
C ARG A 392 -7.69 -13.09 -23.56
N ALA A 393 -8.74 -13.67 -22.97
CA ALA A 393 -10.03 -13.00 -22.80
C ALA A 393 -9.93 -11.67 -22.02
N THR A 394 -8.97 -11.56 -21.11
CA THR A 394 -8.68 -10.40 -20.23
C THR A 394 -7.45 -9.57 -20.65
N GLN A 395 -6.71 -9.94 -21.70
CA GLN A 395 -5.57 -9.16 -22.23
C GLN A 395 -6.03 -8.08 -23.22
N GLY A 396 -5.45 -6.88 -23.12
CA GLY A 396 -5.64 -5.84 -24.12
C GLY A 396 -5.10 -6.20 -25.51
N PHE A 397 -5.57 -5.50 -26.53
CA PHE A 397 -5.09 -5.63 -27.90
C PHE A 397 -5.24 -4.33 -28.71
N THR A 398 -4.37 -4.13 -29.69
CA THR A 398 -4.48 -3.09 -30.71
C THR A 398 -4.86 -3.71 -32.06
N ILE A 399 -5.99 -3.28 -32.63
CA ILE A 399 -6.31 -3.41 -34.05
C ILE A 399 -5.78 -2.16 -34.76
N PHE A 400 -4.82 -2.33 -35.67
CA PHE A 400 -4.20 -1.24 -36.41
C PHE A 400 -4.62 -1.33 -37.89
N LEU A 401 -5.57 -0.50 -38.29
CA LEU A 401 -6.03 -0.37 -39.67
C LEU A 401 -5.09 0.56 -40.45
N THR A 402 -4.71 0.14 -41.66
CA THR A 402 -3.91 0.93 -42.60
C THR A 402 -4.50 0.82 -44.00
N GLY A 403 -4.41 1.89 -44.79
CA GLY A 403 -4.97 1.97 -46.14
C GLY A 403 -5.02 3.43 -46.61
N TYR A 404 -5.39 3.65 -47.87
CA TYR A 404 -5.53 4.98 -48.47
C TYR A 404 -6.52 5.89 -47.72
N MET A 405 -6.47 7.20 -48.00
CA MET A 405 -7.53 8.12 -47.60
C MET A 405 -8.86 7.66 -48.25
N ASN A 406 -9.98 7.80 -47.56
CA ASN A 406 -11.30 7.34 -48.03
C ASN A 406 -11.43 5.82 -48.35
N SER A 407 -10.44 4.98 -48.02
CA SER A 407 -10.46 3.51 -48.22
C SER A 407 -11.57 2.73 -47.49
N GLY A 408 -12.39 3.41 -46.68
CA GLY A 408 -13.40 2.80 -45.81
C GLY A 408 -12.89 2.45 -44.39
N LYS A 409 -11.58 2.55 -44.14
CA LYS A 409 -10.94 2.21 -42.84
C LYS A 409 -11.62 2.86 -41.63
N ASP A 410 -12.06 4.11 -41.74
CA ASP A 410 -12.65 4.87 -40.63
C ASP A 410 -14.11 4.45 -40.35
N ALA A 411 -14.82 3.95 -41.36
CA ALA A 411 -16.14 3.34 -41.19
C ALA A 411 -16.04 1.94 -40.57
N ILE A 412 -15.05 1.15 -41.00
CA ILE A 412 -14.70 -0.15 -40.41
C ILE A 412 -14.34 0.03 -38.93
N ALA A 413 -13.48 1.00 -38.61
CA ALA A 413 -13.04 1.29 -37.24
C ALA A 413 -14.21 1.67 -36.30
N ARG A 414 -15.13 2.54 -36.76
CA ARG A 414 -16.34 2.92 -35.99
C ARG A 414 -17.31 1.74 -35.81
N ALA A 415 -17.54 0.94 -36.85
CA ALA A 415 -18.41 -0.24 -36.76
C ALA A 415 -17.83 -1.34 -35.85
N LEU A 416 -16.51 -1.54 -35.89
CA LEU A 416 -15.78 -2.43 -34.97
C LEU A 416 -15.87 -1.93 -33.53
N GLN A 417 -15.75 -0.62 -33.28
CA GLN A 417 -15.92 -0.03 -31.96
C GLN A 417 -17.30 -0.36 -31.36
N VAL A 418 -18.37 -0.19 -32.14
CA VAL A 418 -19.74 -0.53 -31.72
C VAL A 418 -19.86 -2.04 -31.42
N THR A 419 -19.25 -2.89 -32.25
CA THR A 419 -19.31 -4.35 -32.09
C THR A 419 -18.59 -4.82 -30.82
N LEU A 420 -17.38 -4.30 -30.54
CA LEU A 420 -16.63 -4.63 -29.32
C LEU A 420 -17.29 -4.05 -28.06
N ASN A 421 -17.86 -2.84 -28.13
CA ASN A 421 -18.68 -2.28 -27.04
C ASN A 421 -19.94 -3.11 -26.78
N GLN A 422 -20.57 -3.68 -27.82
CA GLN A 422 -21.70 -4.60 -27.69
C GLN A 422 -21.31 -5.95 -27.07
N GLN A 423 -20.08 -6.42 -27.31
CA GLN A 423 -19.51 -7.61 -26.64
C GLN A 423 -19.21 -7.35 -25.16
N GLY A 424 -18.93 -6.11 -24.77
CA GLY A 424 -18.86 -5.66 -23.37
C GLY A 424 -17.65 -6.13 -22.56
N GLY A 425 -16.72 -6.88 -23.16
CA GLY A 425 -15.56 -7.46 -22.45
C GLY A 425 -14.41 -6.49 -22.14
N ARG A 426 -14.43 -5.27 -22.69
CA ARG A 426 -13.37 -4.26 -22.59
C ARG A 426 -13.90 -2.82 -22.71
N SER A 427 -13.11 -1.86 -22.21
CA SER A 427 -13.13 -0.50 -22.74
C SER A 427 -12.54 -0.48 -24.16
N VAL A 428 -13.13 0.31 -25.07
CA VAL A 428 -12.73 0.37 -26.49
C VAL A 428 -12.36 1.80 -26.90
N THR A 429 -11.06 2.06 -27.06
CA THR A 429 -10.54 3.37 -27.50
C THR A 429 -10.38 3.41 -29.01
N LEU A 430 -10.90 4.46 -29.65
CA LEU A 430 -10.87 4.64 -31.10
C LEU A 430 -9.96 5.82 -31.47
N LEU A 431 -8.87 5.53 -32.19
CA LEU A 431 -7.84 6.47 -32.65
C LEU A 431 -7.92 6.63 -34.18
N LEU A 432 -8.91 7.37 -34.67
CA LEU A 432 -9.04 7.71 -36.10
C LEU A 432 -7.95 8.68 -36.55
N GLY A 433 -7.57 8.63 -37.84
CA GLY A 433 -6.57 9.53 -38.40
C GLY A 433 -6.88 11.02 -38.16
N ASP A 434 -8.10 11.45 -38.48
CA ASP A 434 -8.57 12.84 -38.29
C ASP A 434 -8.50 13.26 -36.80
N THR A 435 -8.90 12.37 -35.88
CA THR A 435 -8.87 12.64 -34.42
C THR A 435 -7.44 12.73 -33.88
N VAL A 436 -6.57 11.76 -34.21
CA VAL A 436 -5.16 11.80 -33.79
C VAL A 436 -4.46 13.06 -34.33
N ARG A 437 -4.77 13.46 -35.56
CA ARG A 437 -4.23 14.70 -36.15
C ARG A 437 -4.69 15.96 -35.45
N HIS A 438 -5.83 15.97 -34.77
CA HIS A 438 -6.24 17.09 -33.94
C HIS A 438 -5.63 17.03 -32.53
N GLU A 439 -5.81 15.91 -31.82
CA GLU A 439 -5.50 15.79 -30.39
C GLU A 439 -4.01 15.56 -30.08
N LEU A 440 -3.26 14.93 -31.00
CA LEU A 440 -1.92 14.40 -30.73
C LEU A 440 -0.85 14.79 -31.76
N SER A 441 -1.20 15.52 -32.84
CA SER A 441 -0.31 15.79 -33.99
C SER A 441 -0.77 16.98 -34.85
N SER A 442 -1.32 18.01 -34.21
CA SER A 442 -1.87 19.20 -34.90
C SER A 442 -0.79 20.16 -35.41
N GLU A 443 0.44 20.04 -34.89
CA GLU A 443 1.62 20.77 -35.32
C GLU A 443 2.45 20.04 -36.39
N LEU A 444 2.28 18.71 -36.52
CA LEU A 444 3.06 17.89 -37.44
C LEU A 444 2.60 18.07 -38.89
N GLY A 445 3.56 18.15 -39.81
CA GLY A 445 3.32 18.26 -41.24
C GLY A 445 2.95 16.94 -41.93
N PHE A 446 3.24 16.88 -43.23
CA PHE A 446 3.04 15.71 -44.08
C PHE A 446 4.35 15.18 -44.70
N SER A 447 5.51 15.54 -44.15
CA SER A 447 6.80 14.94 -44.54
C SER A 447 6.88 13.47 -44.14
N ARG A 448 7.87 12.74 -44.67
CA ARG A 448 8.12 11.33 -44.30
C ARG A 448 8.35 11.17 -42.79
N GLU A 449 9.04 12.14 -42.19
CA GLU A 449 9.41 12.16 -40.77
C GLU A 449 8.23 12.55 -39.88
N ASP A 450 7.46 13.60 -40.24
CA ASP A 450 6.20 13.96 -39.54
C ASP A 450 5.25 12.76 -39.49
N ARG A 451 5.12 12.05 -40.61
CA ARG A 451 4.28 10.85 -40.73
C ARG A 451 4.83 9.71 -39.89
N HIS A 452 6.15 9.55 -39.73
CA HIS A 452 6.72 8.57 -38.81
C HIS A 452 6.43 8.93 -37.36
N THR A 453 6.70 10.17 -36.94
CA THR A 453 6.45 10.69 -35.59
C THR A 453 4.96 10.60 -35.21
N ASN A 454 4.05 10.91 -36.13
CA ASN A 454 2.61 10.73 -35.93
C ASN A 454 2.24 9.26 -35.64
N ILE A 455 2.81 8.30 -36.36
CA ILE A 455 2.59 6.87 -36.08
C ILE A 455 3.25 6.43 -34.76
N GLN A 456 4.43 6.95 -34.41
CA GLN A 456 5.06 6.70 -33.11
C GLN A 456 4.19 7.20 -31.94
N ARG A 457 3.57 8.38 -32.05
CA ARG A 457 2.64 8.91 -31.04
C ARG A 457 1.39 8.04 -30.90
N ILE A 458 0.80 7.56 -32.01
CA ILE A 458 -0.29 6.57 -31.97
C ILE A 458 0.17 5.30 -31.26
N ALA A 459 1.35 4.80 -31.60
CA ALA A 459 1.89 3.55 -31.08
C ALA A 459 2.15 3.60 -29.56
N PHE A 460 2.66 4.73 -29.06
CA PHE A 460 2.82 4.97 -27.63
C PHE A 460 1.48 4.91 -26.90
N VAL A 461 0.50 5.72 -27.31
CA VAL A 461 -0.83 5.75 -26.69
C VAL A 461 -1.53 4.39 -26.79
N ALA A 462 -1.40 3.70 -27.93
CA ALA A 462 -1.94 2.36 -28.14
C ALA A 462 -1.28 1.31 -27.23
N ALA A 463 0.03 1.40 -27.00
CA ALA A 463 0.76 0.48 -26.11
C ALA A 463 0.34 0.66 -24.65
N GLU A 464 0.24 1.90 -24.16
CA GLU A 464 -0.22 2.22 -22.81
C GLU A 464 -1.64 1.67 -22.55
N LEU A 465 -2.58 1.96 -23.46
CA LEU A 465 -3.96 1.48 -23.38
C LEU A 465 -4.06 -0.05 -23.51
N THR A 466 -3.23 -0.66 -24.35
CA THR A 466 -3.15 -2.13 -24.49
C THR A 466 -2.64 -2.77 -23.19
N ARG A 467 -1.63 -2.16 -22.53
CA ARG A 467 -1.12 -2.62 -21.23
C ARG A 467 -2.18 -2.49 -20.13
N ALA A 468 -3.01 -1.44 -20.19
CA ALA A 468 -4.18 -1.26 -19.32
C ALA A 468 -5.36 -2.21 -19.62
N GLY A 469 -5.22 -3.13 -20.58
CA GLY A 469 -6.23 -4.17 -20.88
C GLY A 469 -7.33 -3.75 -21.86
N ALA A 470 -7.26 -2.54 -22.43
CA ALA A 470 -8.26 -2.02 -23.37
C ALA A 470 -8.15 -2.65 -24.77
N ALA A 471 -9.20 -2.48 -25.57
CA ALA A 471 -9.18 -2.73 -27.01
C ALA A 471 -8.95 -1.40 -27.74
N VAL A 472 -7.80 -1.25 -28.38
CA VAL A 472 -7.47 -0.04 -29.16
C VAL A 472 -7.78 -0.31 -30.63
N ILE A 473 -8.46 0.63 -31.29
CA ILE A 473 -8.69 0.60 -32.73
C ILE A 473 -8.04 1.85 -33.32
N ALA A 474 -6.89 1.70 -33.97
CA ALA A 474 -6.22 2.80 -34.69
C ALA A 474 -6.56 2.73 -36.18
N ALA A 475 -6.84 3.88 -36.82
CA ALA A 475 -7.09 3.97 -38.27
C ALA A 475 -6.35 5.14 -38.97
N PRO A 476 -5.03 5.30 -38.80
CA PRO A 476 -4.23 6.20 -39.63
C PRO A 476 -4.11 5.69 -41.08
N ILE A 477 -3.47 6.47 -41.96
CA ILE A 477 -3.03 5.96 -43.27
C ILE A 477 -1.84 5.00 -43.07
N ALA A 478 -0.84 5.42 -42.28
CA ALA A 478 0.42 4.70 -42.01
C ALA A 478 1.11 4.19 -43.31
N PRO A 479 1.54 5.10 -44.20
CA PRO A 479 1.96 4.74 -45.55
C PRO A 479 3.25 3.92 -45.64
N TYR A 480 4.15 4.03 -44.66
CA TYR A 480 5.46 3.37 -44.71
C TYR A 480 5.55 2.16 -43.75
N GLU A 481 6.19 1.08 -44.19
CA GLU A 481 6.30 -0.18 -43.43
C GLU A 481 7.16 0.00 -42.17
N HIS A 482 8.22 0.81 -42.21
CA HIS A 482 9.05 1.06 -41.04
C HIS A 482 8.25 1.70 -39.89
N SER A 483 7.29 2.57 -40.18
CA SER A 483 6.37 3.15 -39.19
C SER A 483 5.40 2.11 -38.62
N ARG A 484 4.86 1.22 -39.46
CA ARG A 484 3.96 0.13 -39.03
C ARG A 484 4.70 -0.92 -38.19
N LYS A 485 5.95 -1.22 -38.55
CA LYS A 485 6.84 -2.09 -37.78
C LYS A 485 7.16 -1.49 -36.41
N ALA A 486 7.55 -0.21 -36.34
CA ALA A 486 7.76 0.48 -35.07
C ALA A 486 6.50 0.48 -34.19
N ALA A 487 5.31 0.66 -34.78
CA ALA A 487 4.05 0.57 -34.05
C ALA A 487 3.75 -0.83 -33.50
N ARG A 488 4.02 -1.88 -34.30
CA ARG A 488 3.94 -3.28 -33.86
C ARG A 488 4.90 -3.56 -32.71
N GLU A 489 6.15 -3.09 -32.80
CA GLU A 489 7.21 -3.31 -31.80
C GLU A 489 6.93 -2.56 -30.48
N ALA A 490 6.40 -1.33 -30.53
CA ALA A 490 6.01 -0.58 -29.33
C ALA A 490 4.87 -1.25 -28.54
N VAL A 491 3.85 -1.79 -29.22
CA VAL A 491 2.73 -2.49 -28.57
C VAL A 491 3.15 -3.86 -28.04
N THR A 492 3.89 -4.66 -28.82
CA THR A 492 4.30 -6.02 -28.39
C THR A 492 5.43 -6.01 -27.38
N GLY A 493 6.36 -5.04 -27.44
CA GLY A 493 7.41 -4.85 -26.43
C GLY A 493 6.85 -4.56 -25.02
N ASN A 494 5.64 -3.99 -24.94
CA ASN A 494 4.91 -3.77 -23.70
C ASN A 494 4.02 -4.97 -23.27
N GLY A 495 4.20 -6.15 -23.89
CA GLY A 495 3.40 -7.35 -23.62
C GLY A 495 2.01 -7.34 -24.25
N GLY A 496 1.70 -6.34 -25.10
CA GLY A 496 0.43 -6.18 -25.77
C GLY A 496 0.26 -7.04 -27.01
N ASN A 497 -0.98 -7.35 -27.37
CA ASN A 497 -1.31 -8.02 -28.64
C ASN A 497 -1.52 -6.96 -29.74
N PHE A 498 -0.95 -7.16 -30.93
CA PHE A 498 -1.06 -6.23 -32.06
C PHE A 498 -1.46 -6.95 -33.34
N PHE A 499 -2.48 -6.42 -34.03
CA PHE A 499 -3.00 -6.97 -35.29
C PHE A 499 -3.02 -5.89 -36.37
N LEU A 500 -2.30 -6.11 -37.47
CA LEU A 500 -2.29 -5.21 -38.62
C LEU A 500 -3.38 -5.62 -39.61
N VAL A 501 -4.34 -4.73 -39.88
CA VAL A 501 -5.42 -4.96 -40.84
C VAL A 501 -5.25 -4.03 -42.04
N HIS A 502 -4.96 -4.59 -43.21
CA HIS A 502 -4.77 -3.84 -44.44
C HIS A 502 -6.11 -3.65 -45.16
N VAL A 503 -6.59 -2.41 -45.21
CA VAL A 503 -7.77 -2.00 -45.98
C VAL A 503 -7.33 -1.67 -47.40
N ALA A 504 -7.12 -2.73 -48.19
CA ALA A 504 -6.57 -2.77 -49.54
C ALA A 504 -7.57 -2.33 -50.63
N THR A 505 -8.46 -1.38 -50.29
CA THR A 505 -9.40 -0.77 -51.24
C THR A 505 -8.61 -0.06 -52.37
N PRO A 506 -8.91 -0.32 -53.65
CA PRO A 506 -8.19 0.30 -54.78
C PRO A 506 -8.22 1.84 -54.74
N LEU A 507 -7.14 2.48 -55.17
CA LEU A 507 -7.00 3.93 -55.18
C LEU A 507 -8.08 4.61 -56.03
N GLU A 508 -8.40 4.02 -57.18
CA GLU A 508 -9.42 4.48 -58.12
C GLU A 508 -10.81 4.47 -57.49
N TYR A 509 -11.08 3.53 -56.59
CA TYR A 509 -12.31 3.47 -55.81
C TYR A 509 -12.32 4.55 -54.70
N CYS A 510 -11.17 4.76 -54.03
CA CYS A 510 -11.00 5.80 -53.02
C CYS A 510 -11.22 7.21 -53.60
N GLU A 511 -10.63 7.50 -54.77
CA GLU A 511 -10.82 8.74 -55.52
C GLU A 511 -12.26 8.90 -56.01
N LYS A 512 -12.83 7.88 -56.69
CA LYS A 512 -14.19 7.91 -57.24
C LYS A 512 -15.29 8.11 -56.18
N THR A 513 -15.03 7.74 -54.93
CA THR A 513 -16.01 7.85 -53.83
C THR A 513 -15.71 9.00 -52.87
N ASP A 514 -14.73 9.87 -53.15
CA ASP A 514 -14.39 11.01 -52.28
C ASP A 514 -15.43 12.12 -52.37
N LYS A 515 -16.28 12.20 -51.34
CA LYS A 515 -17.30 13.24 -51.18
C LYS A 515 -16.80 14.54 -50.53
N ARG A 516 -15.54 14.57 -50.08
CA ARG A 516 -14.87 15.78 -49.55
C ARG A 516 -14.09 16.51 -50.65
N GLY A 517 -13.79 15.84 -51.77
CA GLY A 517 -13.07 16.41 -52.92
C GLY A 517 -11.57 16.60 -52.70
N ILE A 518 -11.01 16.04 -51.63
CA ILE A 518 -9.61 16.19 -51.21
C ILE A 518 -8.67 15.57 -52.25
N TYR A 519 -9.02 14.41 -52.81
CA TYR A 519 -8.27 13.83 -53.92
C TYR A 519 -8.28 14.73 -55.17
N ALA A 520 -9.38 15.43 -55.44
CA ALA A 520 -9.44 16.39 -56.56
C ALA A 520 -8.61 17.65 -56.28
N GLN A 521 -8.49 18.10 -55.03
CA GLN A 521 -7.59 19.18 -54.61
C GLN A 521 -6.12 18.76 -54.78
N ALA A 522 -5.75 17.55 -54.33
CA ALA A 522 -4.42 16.97 -54.52
C ALA A 522 -4.06 16.82 -56.01
N ARG A 523 -4.97 16.28 -56.84
CA ARG A 523 -4.78 16.16 -58.30
C ARG A 523 -4.63 17.51 -59.03
N ARG A 524 -5.02 18.63 -58.41
CA ARG A 524 -4.79 20.01 -58.90
C ARG A 524 -3.55 20.70 -58.28
N GLY A 525 -2.81 20.01 -57.39
CA GLY A 525 -1.63 20.54 -56.71
C GLY A 525 -1.92 21.47 -55.52
N GLU A 526 -3.19 21.60 -55.11
CA GLU A 526 -3.59 22.41 -53.94
C GLU A 526 -3.13 21.78 -52.61
N ILE A 527 -2.98 20.45 -52.58
CA ILE A 527 -2.45 19.69 -51.46
C ILE A 527 -1.26 18.87 -51.96
N LYS A 528 -0.05 19.27 -51.58
CA LYS A 528 1.20 18.59 -51.98
C LYS A 528 1.55 17.44 -51.04
N GLY A 529 2.19 16.40 -51.57
CA GLY A 529 2.64 15.26 -50.78
C GLY A 529 1.47 14.37 -50.36
N PHE A 530 0.42 14.28 -51.17
CA PHE A 530 -0.78 13.53 -50.83
C PHE A 530 -0.63 12.03 -51.15
N THR A 531 -1.01 11.17 -50.21
CA THR A 531 -0.72 9.72 -50.30
C THR A 531 -1.57 9.04 -51.38
N GLY A 532 -0.89 8.44 -52.37
CA GLY A 532 -1.50 7.90 -53.59
C GLY A 532 -1.52 8.86 -54.79
N VAL A 533 -1.13 10.13 -54.60
CA VAL A 533 -0.98 11.11 -55.69
C VAL A 533 0.49 11.50 -55.86
N ASP A 534 1.12 12.07 -54.82
CA ASP A 534 2.54 12.46 -54.82
C ASP A 534 3.39 11.64 -53.82
N ASP A 535 2.77 11.16 -52.74
CA ASP A 535 3.43 10.41 -51.66
C ASP A 535 3.09 8.91 -51.77
N PRO A 536 4.08 8.00 -51.73
CA PRO A 536 3.84 6.57 -51.93
C PRO A 536 3.11 5.91 -50.75
N TYR A 537 2.32 4.88 -51.05
CA TYR A 537 1.81 3.93 -50.06
C TYR A 537 2.56 2.60 -50.21
N GLU A 538 3.48 2.31 -49.29
CA GLU A 538 4.18 1.03 -49.20
C GLU A 538 3.15 -0.01 -48.73
N ALA A 539 2.63 -0.87 -49.60
CA ALA A 539 1.56 -1.81 -49.24
C ALA A 539 2.03 -2.87 -48.21
N PRO A 540 1.28 -3.14 -47.11
CA PRO A 540 1.63 -4.17 -46.14
C PRO A 540 1.78 -5.56 -46.73
N THR A 541 2.96 -6.16 -46.60
CA THR A 541 3.25 -7.55 -47.02
C THR A 541 2.88 -8.58 -45.96
N ASN A 542 2.99 -8.23 -44.68
CA ASN A 542 2.75 -9.10 -43.53
C ASN A 542 1.64 -8.56 -42.62
N ALA A 543 0.46 -8.32 -43.21
CA ALA A 543 -0.78 -8.03 -42.48
C ALA A 543 -1.37 -9.30 -41.86
N ASN A 544 -2.09 -9.15 -40.75
CA ASN A 544 -2.83 -10.23 -40.09
C ASN A 544 -4.16 -10.53 -40.80
N LEU A 545 -4.75 -9.52 -41.44
CA LEU A 545 -5.94 -9.62 -42.28
C LEU A 545 -5.87 -8.56 -43.39
N THR A 546 -6.35 -8.89 -44.60
CA THR A 546 -6.43 -7.97 -45.73
C THR A 546 -7.86 -7.96 -46.26
N VAL A 547 -8.44 -6.77 -46.44
CA VAL A 547 -9.86 -6.55 -46.76
C VAL A 547 -10.05 -5.42 -47.77
N ASP A 548 -11.14 -5.45 -48.53
CA ASP A 548 -11.40 -4.51 -49.64
C ASP A 548 -12.89 -4.11 -49.68
N ILE A 549 -13.18 -2.83 -49.42
CA ILE A 549 -14.56 -2.33 -49.36
C ILE A 549 -15.25 -2.24 -50.74
N SER A 550 -14.50 -2.37 -51.84
CA SER A 550 -15.08 -2.47 -53.19
C SER A 550 -15.68 -3.85 -53.47
N LYS A 551 -15.31 -4.86 -52.67
CA LYS A 551 -15.77 -6.27 -52.78
C LYS A 551 -16.57 -6.73 -51.56
N GLN A 552 -16.29 -6.20 -50.37
CA GLN A 552 -16.86 -6.63 -49.10
C GLN A 552 -17.63 -5.49 -48.42
N SER A 553 -18.75 -5.80 -47.78
CA SER A 553 -19.44 -4.82 -46.92
C SER A 553 -18.69 -4.59 -45.62
N VAL A 554 -18.80 -3.38 -45.04
CA VAL A 554 -18.24 -3.05 -43.71
C VAL A 554 -18.62 -4.09 -42.65
N ARG A 555 -19.84 -4.65 -42.71
CA ARG A 555 -20.30 -5.71 -41.80
C ARG A 555 -19.54 -7.03 -41.97
N SER A 556 -19.19 -7.41 -43.20
CA SER A 556 -18.35 -8.60 -43.45
C SER A 556 -16.96 -8.39 -42.88
N ILE A 557 -16.34 -7.25 -43.21
CA ILE A 557 -15.00 -6.88 -42.75
C ILE A 557 -14.90 -6.87 -41.21
N VAL A 558 -15.89 -6.28 -40.53
CA VAL A 558 -15.93 -6.31 -39.06
C VAL A 558 -16.12 -7.73 -38.53
N HIS A 559 -16.94 -8.57 -39.17
CA HIS A 559 -17.11 -9.97 -38.77
C HIS A 559 -15.81 -10.78 -38.94
N GLU A 560 -15.06 -10.56 -40.01
CA GLU A 560 -13.75 -11.20 -40.26
C GLU A 560 -12.70 -10.78 -39.21
N ILE A 561 -12.68 -9.50 -38.81
CA ILE A 561 -11.84 -9.02 -37.69
C ILE A 561 -12.24 -9.67 -36.36
N ILE A 562 -13.54 -9.86 -36.11
CA ILE A 562 -14.03 -10.58 -34.91
C ILE A 562 -13.63 -12.07 -34.96
N LEU A 563 -13.75 -12.76 -36.10
CA LEU A 563 -13.31 -14.16 -36.25
C LEU A 563 -11.79 -14.34 -36.07
N MET A 564 -10.99 -13.34 -36.49
CA MET A 564 -9.55 -13.30 -36.19
C MET A 564 -9.28 -13.18 -34.68
N LEU A 565 -10.03 -12.33 -33.97
CA LEU A 565 -9.93 -12.19 -32.51
C LEU A 565 -10.45 -13.42 -31.75
N GLU A 566 -11.52 -14.05 -32.24
CA GLU A 566 -12.07 -15.28 -31.65
C GLU A 566 -11.11 -16.48 -31.86
N SER A 567 -10.49 -16.64 -33.02
CA SER A 567 -9.50 -17.71 -33.23
C SER A 567 -8.25 -17.55 -32.34
N GLU A 568 -7.79 -16.32 -32.12
CA GLU A 568 -6.72 -15.99 -31.16
C GLU A 568 -7.13 -16.11 -29.67
N ALA A 569 -8.43 -16.24 -29.37
CA ALA A 569 -8.96 -16.43 -28.01
C ALA A 569 -9.38 -17.88 -27.71
N THR A 570 -9.84 -18.64 -28.70
CA THR A 570 -10.61 -19.90 -28.52
C THR A 570 -9.81 -21.14 -28.10
N SER A 571 -8.50 -21.01 -27.90
CA SER A 571 -7.68 -22.08 -27.31
C SER A 571 -8.15 -22.55 -25.92
N THR A 572 -9.04 -21.81 -25.25
CA THR A 572 -10.12 -22.42 -24.45
C THR A 572 -11.35 -21.50 -24.35
N ALA A 573 -12.54 -22.10 -24.21
CA ALA A 573 -13.78 -21.45 -23.77
C ALA A 573 -14.52 -20.48 -24.74
N TYR A 574 -14.86 -20.93 -25.95
CA TYR A 574 -16.18 -20.61 -26.53
C TYR A 574 -16.96 -21.89 -26.82
N ARG A 575 -17.97 -22.18 -26.00
CA ARG A 575 -19.02 -23.15 -26.31
C ARG A 575 -20.37 -22.46 -26.18
N VAL A 576 -20.90 -21.99 -27.31
CA VAL A 576 -22.29 -21.53 -27.39
C VAL A 576 -23.19 -22.75 -27.12
N HIS A 577 -23.90 -22.74 -26.00
CA HIS A 577 -24.86 -23.80 -25.67
C HIS A 577 -26.18 -23.57 -26.42
N PRO A 578 -26.62 -24.50 -27.30
CA PRO A 578 -27.96 -24.48 -27.85
C PRO A 578 -28.98 -24.83 -26.75
N LYS A 579 -30.18 -24.24 -26.83
CA LYS A 579 -31.30 -24.57 -25.94
C LYS A 579 -31.80 -26.00 -26.20
N MET A 580 -32.13 -26.76 -25.16
CA MET A 580 -33.20 -27.77 -25.22
C MET A 580 -33.92 -27.96 -23.87
N LEU A 581 -35.08 -28.61 -23.94
CA LEU A 581 -36.21 -28.55 -23.00
C LEU A 581 -36.06 -29.44 -21.74
N PRO A 582 -36.89 -29.23 -20.69
CA PRO A 582 -36.81 -30.01 -19.44
C PRO A 582 -37.47 -31.39 -19.54
N HIS A 583 -36.99 -32.35 -18.74
CA HIS A 583 -37.65 -33.64 -18.51
C HIS A 583 -37.52 -34.15 -17.06
N CYS A 584 -38.37 -35.12 -16.68
CA CYS A 584 -38.75 -35.37 -15.30
C CYS A 584 -37.95 -36.44 -14.53
N ARG A 585 -37.86 -36.22 -13.20
CA ARG A 585 -37.88 -37.18 -12.07
C ARG A 585 -37.24 -38.57 -12.24
N ARG A 586 -36.31 -38.91 -11.33
CA ARG A 586 -36.48 -40.07 -10.41
C ARG A 586 -35.53 -40.04 -9.20
N PHE A 587 -36.13 -40.08 -8.00
CA PHE A 587 -35.57 -40.68 -6.77
C PHE A 587 -35.64 -42.23 -6.89
N PRO A 588 -35.00 -43.08 -6.04
CA PRO A 588 -34.68 -42.90 -4.60
C PRO A 588 -33.22 -43.29 -4.24
N ARG A 589 -32.76 -43.61 -3.00
CA ARG A 589 -33.42 -44.01 -1.74
C ARG A 589 -32.54 -43.69 -0.51
N ILE A 590 -33.13 -43.71 0.69
CA ILE A 590 -32.50 -43.38 1.98
C ILE A 590 -32.28 -44.63 2.83
N SER A 591 -31.12 -44.71 3.50
CA SER A 591 -30.91 -45.47 4.75
C SER A 591 -29.61 -45.02 5.44
N GLY A 592 -29.53 -44.76 6.76
CA GLY A 592 -30.62 -44.63 7.74
C GLY A 592 -30.16 -44.96 9.17
N SER A 593 -29.98 -43.94 10.03
CA SER A 593 -29.61 -44.06 11.46
C SER A 593 -28.21 -44.67 11.73
N SER A 594 -27.65 -44.71 12.95
CA SER A 594 -28.11 -44.22 14.28
C SER A 594 -26.94 -43.59 15.08
N ARG A 595 -27.04 -43.46 16.42
CA ARG A 595 -26.18 -42.60 17.28
C ARG A 595 -25.28 -43.39 18.25
N LEU A 596 -24.24 -42.69 18.73
CA LEU A 596 -23.53 -42.84 20.03
C LEU A 596 -22.68 -44.11 20.27
N VAL A 597 -21.45 -43.91 20.78
CA VAL A 597 -21.07 -44.20 22.18
C VAL A 597 -19.65 -43.70 22.51
N ARG A 598 -19.49 -43.25 23.75
CA ARG A 598 -18.26 -43.04 24.57
C ARG A 598 -18.63 -43.54 25.99
N PRO A 599 -17.72 -43.90 26.91
CA PRO A 599 -16.24 -43.97 26.83
C PRO A 599 -15.58 -45.17 27.57
N HIS A 600 -14.24 -45.14 27.67
CA HIS A 600 -13.39 -45.57 28.82
C HIS A 600 -13.11 -47.06 29.20
N LEU A 601 -11.87 -47.25 29.68
CA LEU A 601 -11.30 -48.34 30.53
C LEU A 601 -11.08 -49.71 29.84
N ALA A 602 -10.12 -50.57 30.23
CA ALA A 602 -9.22 -50.55 31.40
C ALA A 602 -7.78 -51.10 31.12
N HIS A 603 -6.93 -50.92 32.14
CA HIS A 603 -5.71 -51.64 32.60
C HIS A 603 -5.41 -53.06 32.03
N HIS A 604 -4.16 -53.56 32.01
CA HIS A 604 -2.87 -53.08 32.59
C HIS A 604 -1.68 -53.40 31.64
N GLY A 605 -0.36 -53.44 31.94
CA GLY A 605 0.47 -53.53 33.17
C GLY A 605 1.25 -54.86 33.23
N ALA A 606 2.51 -54.97 33.67
CA ALA A 606 3.48 -54.02 34.26
C ALA A 606 4.85 -54.13 33.49
N GLN A 607 6.08 -53.84 33.95
CA GLN A 607 6.75 -53.57 35.24
C GLN A 607 7.82 -52.44 35.10
N ASN A 608 8.66 -52.21 36.13
CA ASN A 608 9.84 -51.32 36.14
C ASN A 608 10.99 -51.99 36.95
N PRO A 609 12.17 -51.36 37.17
CA PRO A 609 13.35 -51.26 36.28
C PRO A 609 14.59 -51.96 36.92
N PRO A 610 15.85 -51.85 36.41
CA PRO A 610 16.71 -50.71 36.82
C PRO A 610 17.91 -50.30 35.90
N CYS A 611 18.58 -49.19 36.29
CA CYS A 611 20.01 -48.86 36.11
C CYS A 611 20.64 -48.48 34.73
N ARG A 612 21.72 -47.67 34.83
CA ARG A 612 22.68 -47.24 33.80
C ARG A 612 24.12 -47.46 34.31
N PRO A 613 25.14 -47.49 33.43
CA PRO A 613 26.23 -46.48 33.49
C PRO A 613 26.36 -45.68 32.16
N PHE A 614 26.66 -44.37 32.13
CA PHE A 614 27.99 -43.72 32.21
C PHE A 614 29.01 -44.24 31.17
N THR A 615 29.68 -43.44 30.32
CA THR A 615 29.98 -41.97 30.29
C THR A 615 29.69 -41.39 28.87
N ARG A 616 29.82 -40.10 28.50
CA ARG A 616 30.56 -38.92 29.00
C ARG A 616 29.72 -37.63 28.93
N LYS A 617 30.16 -36.58 29.66
CA LYS A 617 29.78 -35.17 29.44
C LYS A 617 31.05 -34.30 29.36
N SER A 618 30.98 -33.23 28.59
CA SER A 618 31.88 -32.07 28.68
C SER A 618 31.42 -31.12 29.81
N PRO A 619 32.30 -30.23 30.33
CA PRO A 619 31.89 -29.15 31.25
C PRO A 619 30.93 -28.18 30.55
N LEU A 620 30.08 -27.41 31.24
CA LEU A 620 30.23 -26.87 32.61
C LEU A 620 29.46 -27.62 33.71
N LEU A 621 30.21 -28.08 34.71
CA LEU A 621 29.82 -28.00 36.12
C LEU A 621 31.12 -27.90 36.96
N ILE A 622 31.00 -27.36 38.18
CA ILE A 622 32.15 -26.97 39.02
C ILE A 622 32.57 -28.13 39.93
N LEU A 623 33.88 -28.23 40.23
CA LEU A 623 34.56 -29.26 41.04
C LEU A 623 34.59 -30.68 40.44
N SER A 624 35.62 -30.93 39.64
CA SER A 624 36.26 -32.25 39.55
C SER A 624 37.78 -32.07 39.43
N PRO A 625 38.62 -32.78 40.21
CA PRO A 625 40.03 -32.87 39.89
C PRO A 625 40.20 -33.60 38.54
N SER A 626 41.24 -33.26 37.78
CA SER A 626 41.62 -34.04 36.60
C SER A 626 41.98 -35.47 37.02
N LEU A 627 41.55 -36.45 36.22
CA LEU A 627 41.93 -37.85 36.45
C LEU A 627 43.44 -38.01 36.24
N GLY A 628 44.16 -38.11 37.35
CA GLY A 628 45.54 -38.55 37.37
C GLY A 628 45.68 -39.99 36.88
N ARG A 629 46.93 -40.36 36.58
CA ARG A 629 47.37 -41.72 36.19
C ARG A 629 46.73 -42.80 37.08
N PRO A 630 46.23 -43.92 36.51
CA PRO A 630 45.62 -44.98 37.30
C PRO A 630 46.62 -45.58 38.30
N GLN A 631 46.15 -45.80 39.52
CA GLN A 631 46.83 -46.60 40.55
C GLN A 631 46.11 -47.93 40.76
N LEU A 632 46.83 -48.90 41.34
CA LEU A 632 46.43 -50.31 41.41
C LEU A 632 45.47 -50.63 42.58
N PRO A 633 44.68 -51.71 42.51
CA PRO A 633 43.45 -51.86 43.31
C PRO A 633 43.60 -52.20 44.80
N PHE A 634 44.81 -52.11 45.37
CA PHE A 634 45.11 -52.63 46.72
C PHE A 634 45.17 -51.57 47.84
N LEU A 635 44.86 -50.29 47.54
CA LEU A 635 45.05 -49.16 48.46
C LEU A 635 43.74 -48.53 48.98
N SER A 636 42.63 -49.28 49.01
CA SER A 636 41.35 -48.79 49.57
C SER A 636 40.70 -49.80 50.55
N PRO A 637 40.64 -49.53 51.86
CA PRO A 637 39.86 -50.34 52.80
C PRO A 637 38.35 -50.13 52.59
N SER A 638 37.57 -51.18 52.91
CA SER A 638 36.11 -51.20 52.75
C SER A 638 35.39 -50.31 53.79
N PRO A 639 34.23 -49.69 53.49
CA PRO A 639 33.66 -48.65 54.33
C PRO A 639 32.76 -49.16 55.47
N SER A 640 33.09 -48.77 56.71
CA SER A 640 32.15 -48.78 57.84
C SER A 640 31.24 -47.54 57.82
N SER A 641 29.94 -47.72 58.05
CA SER A 641 28.91 -46.69 57.87
C SER A 641 29.06 -45.45 58.77
N ARG A 642 28.93 -44.25 58.17
CA ARG A 642 28.59 -42.99 58.87
C ARG A 642 27.65 -42.15 58.00
N ALA A 643 26.74 -41.42 58.65
CA ALA A 643 25.74 -40.59 57.99
C ALA A 643 26.35 -39.32 57.35
N LEU A 644 25.75 -38.85 56.26
CA LEU A 644 26.13 -37.59 55.60
C LEU A 644 25.64 -36.37 56.40
N PRO A 645 26.50 -35.39 56.71
CA PRO A 645 26.09 -34.13 57.32
C PRO A 645 25.38 -33.20 56.31
N PRO A 646 24.57 -32.24 56.77
CA PRO A 646 23.80 -31.36 55.88
C PRO A 646 24.67 -30.43 55.02
N LEU A 647 24.15 -30.10 53.83
CA LEU A 647 24.79 -29.29 52.77
C LEU A 647 25.40 -27.96 53.25
N SER A 648 24.89 -27.36 54.33
CA SER A 648 25.39 -26.12 54.93
C SER A 648 26.84 -26.23 55.43
N VAL A 649 27.27 -27.41 55.90
CA VAL A 649 28.65 -27.66 56.35
C VAL A 649 29.58 -27.77 55.14
N HIS A 650 29.16 -28.50 54.11
CA HIS A 650 29.94 -28.72 52.88
C HIS A 650 30.23 -27.40 52.14
N LEU A 651 29.23 -26.52 52.06
CA LEU A 651 29.38 -25.18 51.46
C LEU A 651 30.34 -24.29 52.27
N ARG A 652 30.23 -24.27 53.61
CA ARG A 652 31.14 -23.47 54.46
C ARG A 652 32.60 -23.88 54.31
N GLN A 653 32.90 -25.18 54.25
CA GLN A 653 34.28 -25.67 54.16
C GLN A 653 34.94 -25.41 52.79
N HIS A 654 34.19 -25.43 51.68
CA HIS A 654 34.74 -25.09 50.36
C HIS A 654 34.93 -23.58 50.15
N PHE A 655 33.95 -22.74 50.52
CA PHE A 655 34.08 -21.29 50.32
C PHE A 655 35.15 -20.65 51.22
N ALA A 656 35.40 -21.19 52.42
CA ALA A 656 36.43 -20.68 53.32
C ALA A 656 37.87 -20.91 52.83
N ARG A 657 38.11 -21.85 51.90
CA ARG A 657 39.46 -22.17 51.37
C ARG A 657 39.78 -21.59 50.00
N LEU A 658 38.79 -21.03 49.28
CA LEU A 658 38.96 -20.48 47.93
C LEU A 658 39.09 -18.95 47.87
N ILE A 659 39.06 -18.27 49.02
CA ILE A 659 39.12 -16.80 49.10
C ILE A 659 40.32 -16.38 49.94
N SER A 660 41.44 -16.08 49.27
CA SER A 660 42.54 -15.32 49.88
C SER A 660 42.07 -13.93 50.30
N THR A 661 42.75 -13.31 51.27
CA THR A 661 42.48 -11.93 51.72
C THR A 661 42.51 -10.92 50.56
N GLU A 662 43.40 -11.12 49.59
CA GLU A 662 43.51 -10.35 48.37
C GLU A 662 42.30 -10.54 47.43
N SER A 663 41.93 -11.79 47.14
CA SER A 663 40.78 -12.08 46.27
C SER A 663 39.46 -11.56 46.85
N ARG A 664 39.28 -11.57 48.18
CA ARG A 664 38.12 -10.98 48.87
C ARG A 664 37.98 -9.49 48.53
N ASN A 665 39.09 -8.76 48.54
CA ASN A 665 39.12 -7.34 48.18
C ASN A 665 38.91 -7.11 46.68
N HIS A 666 39.46 -7.98 45.80
CA HIS A 666 39.18 -7.94 44.37
C HIS A 666 37.68 -8.10 44.08
N TYR A 667 37.05 -9.16 44.60
CA TYR A 667 35.62 -9.40 44.39
C TYR A 667 34.73 -8.33 45.02
N LYS A 668 35.04 -7.82 46.22
CA LYS A 668 34.29 -6.71 46.84
C LYS A 668 34.35 -5.44 45.99
N ARG A 669 35.52 -5.11 45.41
CA ARG A 669 35.69 -3.99 44.47
C ARG A 669 34.95 -4.23 43.15
N ARG A 670 35.05 -5.44 42.58
CA ARG A 670 34.39 -5.81 41.30
C ARG A 670 32.87 -5.79 41.41
N PHE A 671 32.30 -6.33 42.49
CA PHE A 671 30.86 -6.29 42.76
C PHE A 671 30.37 -4.86 43.05
N SER A 672 31.10 -4.07 43.86
CA SER A 672 30.74 -2.67 44.13
C SER A 672 30.82 -1.77 42.90
N ARG A 673 31.72 -2.06 41.93
CA ARG A 673 31.76 -1.40 40.62
C ARG A 673 30.62 -1.86 39.72
N GLY A 674 30.40 -3.17 39.59
CA GLY A 674 29.32 -3.74 38.78
C GLY A 674 27.92 -3.28 39.22
N LEU A 675 27.66 -3.27 40.53
CA LEU A 675 26.41 -2.77 41.09
C LEU A 675 26.24 -1.26 40.84
N ARG A 676 27.30 -0.45 41.00
CA ARG A 676 27.23 0.99 40.65
C ARG A 676 26.94 1.21 39.18
N VAL A 677 27.67 0.55 38.27
CA VAL A 677 27.42 0.66 36.83
C VAL A 677 26.01 0.21 36.47
N SER A 678 25.52 -0.88 37.05
CA SER A 678 24.13 -1.33 36.83
C SER A 678 23.11 -0.30 37.31
N LEU A 679 23.28 0.25 38.52
CA LEU A 679 22.39 1.29 39.05
C LEU A 679 22.44 2.58 38.22
N SER A 680 23.62 3.00 37.77
CA SER A 680 23.77 4.15 36.86
C SER A 680 23.12 3.92 35.51
N VAL A 681 23.26 2.73 34.90
CA VAL A 681 22.60 2.40 33.63
C VAL A 681 21.08 2.33 33.80
N THR A 682 20.57 1.72 34.87
CA THR A 682 19.14 1.74 35.19
C THR A 682 18.62 3.16 35.41
N ALA A 683 19.36 4.01 36.14
CA ALA A 683 18.99 5.41 36.34
C ALA A 683 18.96 6.20 35.01
N ILE A 684 19.94 6.00 34.12
CA ILE A 684 19.97 6.62 32.78
C ILE A 684 18.77 6.16 31.94
N LEU A 685 18.41 4.87 31.97
CA LEU A 685 17.26 4.35 31.25
C LEU A 685 15.93 4.88 31.81
N VAL A 686 15.81 5.03 33.12
CA VAL A 686 14.63 5.65 33.77
C VAL A 686 14.54 7.13 33.38
N LEU A 687 15.64 7.89 33.47
CA LEU A 687 15.70 9.29 33.04
C LEU A 687 15.32 9.45 31.56
N PHE A 688 15.80 8.57 30.68
CA PHE A 688 15.43 8.60 29.26
C PHE A 688 13.93 8.34 29.04
N GLN A 689 13.30 7.42 29.80
CA GLN A 689 11.86 7.21 29.72
C GLN A 689 11.07 8.40 30.27
N VAL A 690 11.53 9.04 31.36
CA VAL A 690 10.91 10.27 31.90
C VAL A 690 11.00 11.42 30.89
N ILE A 691 12.16 11.62 30.26
CA ILE A 691 12.35 12.63 29.20
C ILE A 691 11.44 12.34 28.01
N ARG A 692 11.44 11.10 27.48
CA ARG A 692 10.58 10.70 26.35
C ARG A 692 9.09 10.93 26.64
N LEU A 693 8.68 10.66 27.88
CA LEU A 693 7.30 10.86 28.34
C LEU A 693 6.96 12.35 28.49
N GLY A 694 7.88 13.17 29.02
CA GLY A 694 7.73 14.62 29.06
C GLY A 694 7.60 15.24 27.66
N VAL A 695 8.48 14.86 26.73
CA VAL A 695 8.45 15.29 25.32
C VAL A 695 7.11 14.93 24.66
N TYR A 696 6.61 13.70 24.86
CA TYR A 696 5.31 13.28 24.34
C TYR A 696 4.17 14.16 24.86
N HIS A 697 4.14 14.45 26.17
CA HIS A 697 3.10 15.31 26.74
C HIS A 697 3.23 16.78 26.31
N GLU A 698 4.43 17.27 26.01
CA GLU A 698 4.64 18.62 25.47
C GLU A 698 4.18 18.74 24.00
N GLU A 699 4.37 17.68 23.20
CA GLU A 699 3.78 17.55 21.86
C GLU A 699 2.24 17.53 21.93
N LEU A 700 1.66 16.85 22.93
CA LEU A 700 0.22 16.87 23.18
C LEU A 700 -0.29 18.25 23.62
N GLU A 701 0.48 19.01 24.40
CA GLU A 701 0.11 20.37 24.83
C GLU A 701 0.10 21.35 23.65
N HIS A 702 1.04 21.20 22.71
CA HIS A 702 1.03 21.98 21.47
C HIS A 702 -0.18 21.66 20.57
N LYS A 703 -0.64 20.40 20.55
CA LYS A 703 -1.80 19.97 19.73
C LYS A 703 -3.14 20.32 20.36
N TRP A 704 -3.24 20.18 21.68
CA TRP A 704 -4.41 20.49 22.49
C TRP A 704 -3.96 21.27 23.72
N PRO A 705 -3.83 22.61 23.61
CA PRO A 705 -3.49 23.47 24.75
C PRO A 705 -4.51 23.30 25.87
N THR A 706 -4.04 23.24 27.11
CA THR A 706 -4.90 23.09 28.31
C THR A 706 -4.85 24.33 29.19
N PRO A 707 -5.86 24.58 30.05
CA PRO A 707 -5.90 25.81 30.85
C PRO A 707 -4.65 25.97 31.73
N PRO A 708 -3.97 27.13 31.70
CA PRO A 708 -2.64 27.28 32.30
C PRO A 708 -2.64 27.21 33.84
N GLU A 709 -3.78 27.50 34.47
CA GLU A 709 -3.97 27.48 35.93
C GLU A 709 -4.29 26.10 36.51
N TRP A 710 -4.61 25.11 35.68
CA TRP A 710 -4.86 23.74 36.11
C TRP A 710 -3.56 23.04 36.54
N THR A 711 -3.65 22.11 37.50
CA THR A 711 -2.45 21.36 37.89
C THR A 711 -1.94 20.48 36.76
N TRP A 712 -0.64 20.16 36.80
CA TRP A 712 0.00 19.23 35.85
C TRP A 712 -0.79 17.93 35.67
N LYS A 713 -1.39 17.39 36.74
CA LYS A 713 -2.19 16.15 36.71
C LYS A 713 -3.52 16.35 35.97
N SER A 714 -4.22 17.45 36.19
CA SER A 714 -5.46 17.77 35.47
C SER A 714 -5.17 18.00 33.97
N ARG A 715 -4.14 18.79 33.65
CA ARG A 715 -3.63 19.02 32.27
C ARG A 715 -3.15 17.73 31.60
N TRP A 716 -2.59 16.79 32.35
CA TRP A 716 -2.22 15.46 31.85
C TRP A 716 -3.43 14.64 31.45
N CYS A 717 -4.50 14.63 32.27
CA CYS A 717 -5.69 13.83 32.02
C CYS A 717 -6.44 14.32 30.77
N LEU A 718 -6.62 15.64 30.59
CA LEU A 718 -7.26 16.19 29.39
C LEU A 718 -6.47 15.87 28.10
N ARG A 719 -5.15 16.11 28.09
CA ARG A 719 -4.27 15.71 26.98
C ARG A 719 -4.34 14.21 26.67
N SER A 720 -4.37 13.38 27.71
CA SER A 720 -4.46 11.91 27.56
C SER A 720 -5.81 11.46 26.99
N ALA A 721 -6.90 12.15 27.37
CA ALA A 721 -8.22 11.90 26.79
C ALA A 721 -8.27 12.29 25.30
N HIS A 722 -7.82 13.49 24.92
CA HIS A 722 -7.77 13.92 23.52
C HIS A 722 -6.89 13.02 22.65
N ALA A 723 -5.72 12.59 23.15
CA ALA A 723 -4.85 11.64 22.44
C ALA A 723 -5.45 10.23 22.26
N GLN A 724 -6.47 9.87 23.04
CA GLN A 724 -7.19 8.59 22.88
C GLN A 724 -8.46 8.77 22.03
N GLN A 725 -9.08 9.95 22.05
CA GLN A 725 -10.20 10.35 21.17
C GLN A 725 -9.78 10.54 19.70
N ASN A 726 -8.52 10.92 19.46
CA ASN A 726 -7.95 11.17 18.11
C ASN A 726 -6.91 10.08 17.76
N PRO A 727 -7.31 8.81 17.55
CA PRO A 727 -6.38 7.68 17.41
C PRO A 727 -5.48 7.79 16.18
N GLU A 728 -6.01 8.29 15.05
CA GLU A 728 -5.30 8.44 13.78
C GLU A 728 -4.09 9.37 13.91
N GLN A 729 -4.25 10.50 14.59
CA GLN A 729 -3.17 11.46 14.91
C GLN A 729 -2.11 10.89 15.87
N MET A 730 -2.34 9.69 16.42
CA MET A 730 -1.43 8.92 17.28
C MET A 730 -0.95 7.61 16.63
N GLY A 731 -1.26 7.36 15.35
CA GLY A 731 -0.93 6.11 14.67
C GLY A 731 -1.68 4.87 15.20
N LYS A 732 -2.84 5.07 15.83
CA LYS A 732 -3.75 4.01 16.30
C LYS A 732 -4.95 3.91 15.35
N VAL A 733 -5.59 2.73 15.32
CA VAL A 733 -6.72 2.44 14.41
C VAL A 733 -8.09 2.66 15.06
N MET A 734 -8.18 2.77 16.40
CA MET A 734 -9.47 2.86 17.10
C MET A 734 -9.38 3.58 18.45
N THR A 735 -10.42 4.35 18.79
CA THR A 735 -10.58 5.06 20.06
C THR A 735 -10.81 4.08 21.22
N SER A 736 -10.08 4.27 22.33
CA SER A 736 -10.24 3.48 23.56
C SER A 736 -11.16 4.20 24.55
N TRP A 737 -12.46 4.18 24.29
CA TRP A 737 -13.45 4.88 25.12
C TRP A 737 -13.36 4.61 26.64
N PRO A 738 -13.07 3.39 27.13
CA PRO A 738 -12.87 3.17 28.57
C PRO A 738 -11.68 3.97 29.15
N GLN A 739 -10.62 4.20 28.37
CA GLN A 739 -9.48 5.02 28.79
C GLN A 739 -9.84 6.52 28.75
N VAL A 740 -10.61 6.96 27.76
CA VAL A 740 -11.14 8.33 27.68
C VAL A 740 -12.01 8.64 28.91
N SER A 741 -12.98 7.77 29.21
CA SER A 741 -13.86 7.93 30.38
C SER A 741 -13.06 7.87 31.70
N GLY A 742 -12.07 6.98 31.81
CA GLY A 742 -11.18 6.92 32.98
C GLY A 742 -10.40 8.21 33.22
N PHE A 743 -9.78 8.78 32.18
CA PHE A 743 -9.05 10.05 32.32
C PHE A 743 -9.97 11.24 32.60
N LEU A 744 -11.14 11.32 31.96
CA LEU A 744 -12.07 12.43 32.16
C LEU A 744 -12.83 12.33 33.50
N GLY A 745 -13.13 11.13 33.98
CA GLY A 745 -13.64 10.91 35.33
C GLY A 745 -12.64 11.34 36.42
N GLU A 746 -11.36 10.99 36.26
CA GLU A 746 -10.30 11.44 37.17
C GLU A 746 -10.07 12.97 37.09
N LEU A 747 -10.29 13.58 35.92
CA LEU A 747 -10.21 15.03 35.75
C LEU A 747 -11.39 15.76 36.43
N LEU A 748 -12.63 15.35 36.15
CA LEU A 748 -13.83 15.98 36.71
C LEU A 748 -13.85 15.86 38.23
N ALA A 749 -13.49 14.71 38.79
CA ALA A 749 -13.37 14.51 40.24
C ALA A 749 -12.35 15.43 40.93
N ARG A 750 -11.43 16.08 40.18
CA ARG A 750 -10.49 17.09 40.70
C ARG A 750 -10.98 18.52 40.49
N LEU A 751 -11.71 18.78 39.40
CA LEU A 751 -12.26 20.09 39.06
C LEU A 751 -13.53 20.41 39.85
N GLU A 752 -14.24 19.38 40.31
CA GLU A 752 -15.45 19.49 41.15
C GLU A 752 -15.12 19.41 42.66
N ASP A 753 -13.86 19.15 43.03
CA ASP A 753 -13.37 19.18 44.42
C ASP A 753 -13.27 20.63 44.94
N MET A 754 -14.22 21.01 45.81
CA MET A 754 -14.34 22.36 46.37
C MET A 754 -13.17 22.77 47.28
N ASP A 755 -12.45 21.83 47.89
CA ASP A 755 -11.25 22.11 48.68
C ASP A 755 -9.97 22.11 47.79
N GLY A 756 -10.02 21.42 46.65
CA GLY A 756 -8.96 21.28 45.65
C GLY A 756 -9.02 22.30 44.50
N GLU A 757 -8.92 21.82 43.24
CA GLU A 757 -8.89 22.68 42.05
C GLU A 757 -10.27 23.30 41.72
N GLY A 758 -11.35 22.74 42.26
CA GLY A 758 -12.70 23.29 42.21
C GLY A 758 -12.91 24.52 43.10
N LYS A 759 -12.03 24.80 44.08
CA LYS A 759 -12.16 25.94 45.01
C LYS A 759 -12.65 27.23 44.36
N GLY A 760 -13.81 27.71 44.81
CA GLY A 760 -14.51 28.87 44.26
C GLY A 760 -15.67 28.54 43.30
N ILE A 761 -15.94 27.27 43.00
CA ILE A 761 -17.28 26.84 42.54
C ILE A 761 -18.26 26.84 43.72
N VAL A 762 -19.57 26.92 43.44
CA VAL A 762 -20.65 26.82 44.43
C VAL A 762 -21.69 25.83 43.93
N GLU A 763 -22.21 24.95 44.79
CA GLU A 763 -23.37 24.10 44.44
C GLU A 763 -24.65 24.95 44.36
N GLN A 764 -25.51 24.72 43.37
CA GLN A 764 -26.73 25.52 43.22
C GLN A 764 -27.82 25.07 44.21
N GLU A 765 -28.38 26.01 44.97
CA GLU A 765 -29.46 25.72 45.93
C GLU A 765 -30.82 25.57 45.23
N GLU A 766 -31.13 26.47 44.28
CA GLU A 766 -32.38 26.51 43.51
C GLU A 766 -32.17 26.08 42.05
N GLY A 767 -33.22 25.57 41.39
CA GLY A 767 -33.26 25.30 39.94
C GLY A 767 -32.53 24.04 39.44
N GLY A 768 -31.69 23.41 40.27
CA GLY A 768 -30.99 22.17 39.91
C GLY A 768 -31.95 21.01 39.61
N ILE A 769 -32.02 20.58 38.35
CA ILE A 769 -32.79 19.41 37.93
C ILE A 769 -32.21 18.17 38.61
N LEU A 770 -33.07 17.44 39.32
CA LEU A 770 -32.67 16.29 40.13
C LEU A 770 -32.70 15.04 39.25
N VAL A 771 -31.57 14.74 38.61
CA VAL A 771 -31.42 13.57 37.73
C VAL A 771 -31.41 12.31 38.60
N ASP A 772 -32.31 11.36 38.28
CA ASP A 772 -32.58 10.21 39.14
C ASP A 772 -31.34 9.31 39.28
N GLY A 773 -31.09 8.83 40.50
CA GLY A 773 -29.88 8.11 40.88
C GLY A 773 -28.58 8.95 40.94
N VAL A 774 -28.61 10.26 40.65
CA VAL A 774 -27.39 11.10 40.54
C VAL A 774 -27.44 12.36 41.40
N GLY A 775 -28.62 12.94 41.65
CA GLY A 775 -28.82 14.05 42.57
C GLY A 775 -28.80 15.44 41.90
N LYS A 776 -28.39 16.48 42.65
CA LYS A 776 -28.33 17.86 42.14
C LYS A 776 -27.26 17.97 41.05
N THR A 777 -27.65 18.24 39.80
CA THR A 777 -26.69 18.55 38.73
C THR A 777 -26.51 20.06 38.59
N GLY A 778 -25.25 20.51 38.53
CA GLY A 778 -24.87 21.88 38.16
C GLY A 778 -24.19 22.67 39.27
N PHE A 779 -23.20 23.48 38.89
CA PHE A 779 -22.49 24.41 39.78
C PHE A 779 -22.69 25.85 39.32
N ASP A 780 -22.45 26.84 40.18
CA ASP A 780 -22.07 28.17 39.72
C ASP A 780 -20.54 28.23 39.62
N ILE A 781 -20.05 28.42 38.40
CA ILE A 781 -18.63 28.55 38.06
C ILE A 781 -18.30 29.98 37.57
N SER A 782 -19.22 30.93 37.70
CA SER A 782 -19.05 32.31 37.18
C SER A 782 -17.86 33.06 37.78
N ALA A 783 -17.40 32.65 38.98
CA ALA A 783 -16.20 33.17 39.63
C ALA A 783 -14.88 32.59 39.08
N LYS A 784 -14.92 31.55 38.24
CA LYS A 784 -13.75 30.93 37.61
C LYS A 784 -13.33 31.67 36.34
N SER A 785 -12.04 31.59 36.01
CA SER A 785 -11.48 32.22 34.82
C SER A 785 -12.12 31.69 33.53
N GLU A 786 -12.04 32.49 32.46
CA GLU A 786 -12.54 32.12 31.14
C GLU A 786 -11.84 30.85 30.58
N PRO A 787 -10.50 30.69 30.70
CA PRO A 787 -9.82 29.43 30.36
C PRO A 787 -10.26 28.24 31.20
N TRP A 788 -10.44 28.40 32.53
CA TRP A 788 -10.89 27.32 33.41
C TRP A 788 -12.27 26.81 32.99
N ARG A 789 -13.19 27.74 32.72
CA ARG A 789 -14.56 27.43 32.27
C ARG A 789 -14.56 26.71 30.91
N ARG A 790 -13.72 27.12 29.94
CA ARG A 790 -13.59 26.39 28.67
C ARG A 790 -13.06 24.97 28.85
N GLY A 791 -11.96 24.77 29.59
CA GLY A 791 -11.44 23.43 29.83
C GLY A 791 -12.43 22.51 30.58
N TYR A 792 -13.20 23.06 31.53
CA TYR A 792 -14.21 22.29 32.25
C TYR A 792 -15.39 21.88 31.35
N PHE A 793 -15.82 22.77 30.44
CA PHE A 793 -16.77 22.42 29.38
C PHE A 793 -16.22 21.32 28.45
N GLU A 794 -14.97 21.43 27.99
CA GLU A 794 -14.30 20.42 27.15
C GLU A 794 -14.23 19.05 27.85
N ALA A 795 -13.95 19.03 29.16
CA ALA A 795 -13.95 17.82 29.98
C ALA A 795 -15.34 17.19 30.12
N LEU A 796 -16.38 17.99 30.40
CA LEU A 796 -17.77 17.50 30.53
C LEU A 796 -18.31 16.97 29.20
N LEU A 797 -18.14 17.71 28.09
CA LEU A 797 -18.60 17.29 26.77
C LEU A 797 -17.83 16.06 26.26
N GLY A 798 -16.53 15.98 26.57
CA GLY A 798 -15.72 14.79 26.31
C GLY A 798 -16.18 13.56 27.12
N ALA A 799 -16.62 13.75 28.36
CA ALA A 799 -17.14 12.69 29.22
C ALA A 799 -18.53 12.22 28.76
N ALA A 800 -19.41 13.15 28.34
CA ALA A 800 -20.69 12.84 27.71
C ALA A 800 -20.50 11.90 26.50
N ARG A 801 -19.67 12.29 25.53
CA ARG A 801 -19.36 11.48 24.34
C ARG A 801 -18.74 10.13 24.67
N ALA A 802 -17.92 10.05 25.73
CA ALA A 802 -17.37 8.79 26.20
C ALA A 802 -18.45 7.89 26.83
N ALA A 803 -19.43 8.46 27.56
CA ALA A 803 -20.57 7.74 28.10
C ALA A 803 -21.48 7.16 26.98
N GLU A 804 -21.77 7.93 25.93
CA GLU A 804 -22.59 7.48 24.78
C GLU A 804 -22.02 6.21 24.14
N ASN A 805 -20.69 6.15 24.01
CA ASN A 805 -19.96 5.04 23.41
C ASN A 805 -19.72 3.87 24.38
N LEU A 806 -19.95 4.07 25.69
CA LEU A 806 -19.81 3.07 26.76
C LEU A 806 -21.16 2.59 27.31
N GLU A 807 -22.27 3.03 26.73
CA GLU A 807 -23.60 2.60 27.14
C GLU A 807 -23.79 1.10 26.93
N GLY A 808 -24.29 0.40 27.96
CA GLY A 808 -24.35 -1.07 27.96
C GLY A 808 -22.99 -1.79 28.08
N TRP A 809 -21.90 -1.06 28.35
CA TRP A 809 -20.63 -1.65 28.78
C TRP A 809 -20.56 -1.78 30.30
N LEU A 810 -19.83 -2.80 30.73
CA LEU A 810 -19.58 -3.13 32.13
C LEU A 810 -18.08 -3.13 32.40
N THR A 811 -17.68 -2.61 33.55
CA THR A 811 -16.31 -2.61 34.06
C THR A 811 -16.21 -3.53 35.27
N ASP A 812 -15.28 -4.48 35.23
CA ASP A 812 -14.93 -5.35 36.37
C ASP A 812 -14.18 -4.55 37.45
N ARG A 813 -14.73 -4.54 38.68
CA ARG A 813 -14.18 -3.79 39.83
C ARG A 813 -12.79 -4.27 40.27
N LYS A 814 -12.51 -5.57 40.13
CA LYS A 814 -11.27 -6.22 40.57
C LYS A 814 -10.18 -6.15 39.50
N GLN A 815 -10.57 -6.31 38.24
CA GLN A 815 -9.65 -6.38 37.09
C GLN A 815 -9.47 -5.02 36.39
N ARG A 816 -10.31 -4.02 36.68
CA ARG A 816 -10.36 -2.69 36.01
C ARG A 816 -10.39 -2.82 34.48
N LEU A 817 -11.18 -3.79 34.01
CA LEU A 817 -11.31 -4.18 32.62
C LEU A 817 -12.76 -3.95 32.17
N SER A 818 -12.95 -3.25 31.05
CA SER A 818 -14.27 -2.92 30.52
C SER A 818 -14.58 -3.73 29.26
N ALA A 819 -15.82 -4.22 29.13
CA ALA A 819 -16.32 -4.89 27.93
C ALA A 819 -17.83 -4.63 27.73
N PRO A 820 -18.38 -4.74 26.50
CA PRO A 820 -19.81 -4.74 26.28
C PRO A 820 -20.48 -5.91 27.01
N ALA A 821 -21.66 -5.70 27.61
CA ALA A 821 -22.38 -6.74 28.38
C ALA A 821 -22.58 -8.06 27.60
N ALA A 822 -22.64 -8.01 26.26
CA ALA A 822 -22.69 -9.17 25.38
C ALA A 822 -21.53 -10.18 25.53
N TYR A 823 -20.40 -9.78 26.15
CA TYR A 823 -19.23 -10.63 26.43
C TYR A 823 -19.07 -11.01 27.90
N VAL A 824 -19.85 -10.41 28.81
CA VAL A 824 -19.80 -10.67 30.26
C VAL A 824 -20.68 -11.89 30.57
N ILE A 825 -20.21 -12.80 31.43
CA ILE A 825 -21.00 -13.97 31.84
C ILE A 825 -21.81 -13.68 33.10
N GLY A 826 -23.10 -14.01 33.10
CA GLY A 826 -23.95 -13.85 34.27
C GLY A 826 -25.42 -14.21 34.04
N PRO A 827 -26.31 -13.93 35.01
CA PRO A 827 -27.74 -14.23 34.91
C PRO A 827 -28.42 -13.57 33.69
N SER A 828 -28.03 -12.34 33.35
CA SER A 828 -28.61 -11.61 32.19
C SER A 828 -28.02 -12.07 30.86
N ASN A 829 -26.83 -12.67 30.87
CA ASN A 829 -26.15 -13.20 29.70
C ASN A 829 -25.53 -14.59 29.98
N PRO A 830 -26.34 -15.67 29.97
CA PRO A 830 -25.86 -17.03 30.23
C PRO A 830 -25.11 -17.66 29.03
N ARG A 831 -24.99 -16.96 27.90
CA ARG A 831 -24.27 -17.42 26.70
C ARG A 831 -23.51 -16.25 26.03
N PRO A 832 -22.47 -15.70 26.68
CA PRO A 832 -21.73 -14.57 26.14
C PRO A 832 -21.05 -14.90 24.81
N LYS A 833 -20.81 -13.86 24.01
CA LYS A 833 -19.99 -13.93 22.80
C LYS A 833 -18.54 -14.29 23.19
N PRO A 834 -17.82 -15.07 22.36
CA PRO A 834 -16.42 -15.40 22.64
C PRO A 834 -15.55 -14.13 22.60
N MET A 835 -14.66 -13.99 23.59
CA MET A 835 -13.74 -12.85 23.71
C MET A 835 -12.81 -12.74 22.49
N PRO A 836 -12.37 -11.51 22.11
CA PRO A 836 -11.41 -11.30 21.03
C PRO A 836 -10.08 -12.07 21.22
N PRO A 837 -9.41 -12.50 20.13
CA PRO A 837 -8.19 -13.29 20.23
C PRO A 837 -7.07 -12.61 21.05
N GLY A 838 -6.65 -13.28 22.12
CA GLY A 838 -5.58 -12.82 23.02
C GLY A 838 -6.06 -12.42 24.42
N GLN A 839 -7.33 -12.07 24.59
CA GLN A 839 -7.89 -11.65 25.88
C GLN A 839 -8.31 -12.88 26.70
N LYS A 840 -7.53 -13.21 27.75
CA LYS A 840 -7.71 -14.43 28.57
C LYS A 840 -8.63 -14.28 29.78
N ALA A 841 -8.99 -13.05 30.15
CA ALA A 841 -9.88 -12.77 31.27
C ALA A 841 -11.35 -12.96 30.86
N ILE A 842 -12.13 -13.61 31.71
CA ILE A 842 -13.59 -13.69 31.60
C ILE A 842 -14.17 -12.76 32.65
N LEU A 843 -14.92 -11.74 32.24
CA LEU A 843 -15.62 -10.84 33.14
C LEU A 843 -16.92 -11.50 33.60
N LYS A 844 -17.28 -11.31 34.87
CA LYS A 844 -18.54 -11.78 35.45
C LYS A 844 -19.45 -10.62 35.82
N GLU A 845 -20.75 -10.79 35.60
CA GLU A 845 -21.78 -9.79 35.95
C GLU A 845 -21.79 -9.47 37.46
N GLU A 846 -21.52 -10.45 38.32
CA GLU A 846 -21.45 -10.27 39.79
C GLU A 846 -20.31 -9.36 40.29
N ASP A 847 -19.27 -9.15 39.47
CA ASP A 847 -18.09 -8.33 39.80
C ASP A 847 -18.04 -7.00 39.01
N CYS A 848 -19.09 -6.71 38.25
CA CYS A 848 -19.16 -5.59 37.32
C CYS A 848 -20.02 -4.42 37.81
N GLU A 849 -19.71 -3.23 37.30
CA GLU A 849 -20.52 -2.00 37.40
C GLU A 849 -20.62 -1.32 36.01
N PRO A 850 -21.58 -0.40 35.77
CA PRO A 850 -21.65 0.35 34.51
C PRO A 850 -20.32 1.05 34.19
N ALA A 851 -19.87 0.97 32.94
CA ALA A 851 -18.55 1.50 32.57
C ALA A 851 -18.44 3.04 32.59
N SER A 852 -19.58 3.73 32.64
CA SER A 852 -19.72 5.19 32.76
C SER A 852 -21.10 5.52 33.35
N PRO A 853 -21.31 6.69 34.00
CA PRO A 853 -22.65 7.25 34.22
C PRO A 853 -23.40 7.48 32.89
N SER A 854 -24.72 7.69 32.96
CA SER A 854 -25.55 8.04 31.80
C SER A 854 -25.03 9.32 31.11
N PRO A 855 -25.06 9.43 29.76
CA PRO A 855 -24.65 10.66 29.05
C PRO A 855 -25.39 11.91 29.53
N GLU A 856 -26.68 11.75 29.86
CA GLU A 856 -27.56 12.76 30.44
C GLU A 856 -26.93 13.48 31.65
N VAL A 857 -26.19 12.77 32.51
CA VAL A 857 -25.54 13.34 33.69
C VAL A 857 -24.60 14.48 33.32
N PHE A 858 -23.83 14.30 32.25
CA PHE A 858 -22.85 15.26 31.78
C PHE A 858 -23.52 16.40 31.01
N TYR A 859 -24.50 16.09 30.14
CA TYR A 859 -25.26 17.09 29.41
C TYR A 859 -26.08 18.00 30.34
N MET A 860 -26.87 17.43 31.26
CA MET A 860 -27.64 18.20 32.23
C MET A 860 -26.76 19.02 33.16
N LYS A 861 -25.58 18.49 33.58
CA LYS A 861 -24.59 19.27 34.33
C LYS A 861 -24.06 20.47 33.54
N ILE A 862 -23.89 20.40 32.21
CA ILE A 862 -23.54 21.58 31.39
C ILE A 862 -24.71 22.57 31.34
N LEU A 863 -25.93 22.11 31.04
CA LEU A 863 -27.10 22.98 30.85
C LEU A 863 -27.50 23.74 32.11
N THR A 864 -27.44 23.07 33.27
CA THR A 864 -27.73 23.66 34.60
C THR A 864 -26.60 24.55 35.12
N THR A 865 -25.33 24.25 34.80
CA THR A 865 -24.20 25.04 35.30
C THR A 865 -24.26 26.51 34.86
N ARG A 866 -24.01 27.43 35.80
CA ARG A 866 -24.04 28.88 35.61
C ARG A 866 -22.61 29.38 35.39
N GLY A 867 -22.40 30.17 34.33
CA GLY A 867 -21.08 30.68 33.94
C GLY A 867 -20.54 30.13 32.61
N PHE A 868 -21.15 29.08 32.04
CA PHE A 868 -20.97 28.74 30.62
C PHE A 868 -21.68 29.75 29.72
N ASP A 869 -21.14 29.98 28.52
CA ASP A 869 -21.75 30.87 27.52
C ASP A 869 -22.90 30.18 26.74
N THR A 870 -23.65 30.99 25.96
CA THR A 870 -24.80 30.49 25.17
C THR A 870 -24.39 29.36 24.22
N ARG A 871 -23.24 29.45 23.56
CA ARG A 871 -22.76 28.44 22.61
C ARG A 871 -22.39 27.14 23.31
N GLN A 872 -21.72 27.21 24.46
CA GLN A 872 -21.38 26.03 25.25
C GLN A 872 -22.65 25.27 25.69
N LYS A 873 -23.67 25.98 26.18
CA LYS A 873 -24.97 25.37 26.49
C LYS A 873 -25.65 24.82 25.25
N LEU A 874 -25.62 25.54 24.13
CA LEU A 874 -26.23 25.10 22.87
C LEU A 874 -25.56 23.85 22.28
N ASP A 875 -24.24 23.79 22.30
CA ASP A 875 -23.43 22.66 21.82
C ASP A 875 -23.71 21.39 22.67
N ALA A 876 -24.04 21.55 23.94
CA ALA A 876 -24.50 20.46 24.81
C ALA A 876 -25.97 20.08 24.55
N ALA A 877 -26.89 21.04 24.42
CA ALA A 877 -28.30 20.78 24.17
C ALA A 877 -28.51 20.05 22.83
N LEU A 878 -27.88 20.53 21.76
CA LEU A 878 -27.98 19.93 20.43
C LEU A 878 -27.36 18.53 20.38
N ALA A 879 -26.21 18.31 21.04
CA ALA A 879 -25.60 16.97 21.12
C ALA A 879 -26.46 15.99 21.93
N TYR A 880 -27.07 16.45 23.03
CA TYR A 880 -27.99 15.61 23.81
C TYR A 880 -29.25 15.27 23.01
N ALA A 881 -29.82 16.24 22.30
CA ALA A 881 -30.95 16.04 21.39
C ALA A 881 -30.62 15.02 20.29
N ASP A 882 -29.47 15.15 19.61
CA ASP A 882 -29.01 14.18 18.59
C ASP A 882 -28.85 12.77 19.15
N TRP A 883 -28.37 12.61 20.39
CA TRP A 883 -28.29 11.30 21.05
C TRP A 883 -29.67 10.72 21.38
N LEU A 884 -30.61 11.54 21.91
CA LEU A 884 -32.00 11.13 22.16
C LEU A 884 -32.70 10.71 20.85
N ASP A 885 -32.46 11.45 19.77
CA ASP A 885 -32.99 11.18 18.42
C ASP A 885 -32.43 9.86 17.87
N TYR A 886 -31.12 9.60 18.06
CA TYR A 886 -30.47 8.31 17.75
C TYR A 886 -31.02 7.14 18.58
N LYS A 887 -31.43 7.38 19.84
CA LYS A 887 -32.13 6.39 20.67
C LYS A 887 -33.58 6.13 20.24
N GLY A 888 -34.13 6.97 19.37
CA GLY A 888 -35.55 6.92 18.99
C GLY A 888 -36.48 7.48 20.08
N LEU A 889 -35.96 8.27 21.02
CA LEU A 889 -36.73 9.00 22.04
C LEU A 889 -37.25 10.31 21.44
N LYS A 890 -38.07 10.18 20.39
CA LYS A 890 -38.44 11.24 19.43
C LYS A 890 -38.98 12.50 20.10
N ASP A 891 -39.92 12.33 21.03
CA ASP A 891 -40.61 13.45 21.67
C ASP A 891 -39.67 14.19 22.63
N THR A 892 -38.89 13.45 23.43
CA THR A 892 -37.86 14.02 24.32
C THR A 892 -36.72 14.70 23.55
N ALA A 893 -36.37 14.19 22.37
CA ALA A 893 -35.44 14.87 21.47
C ALA A 893 -36.03 16.19 20.93
N ALA A 894 -37.31 16.21 20.54
CA ALA A 894 -38.00 17.41 20.11
C ALA A 894 -38.09 18.47 21.23
N ASP A 895 -38.40 18.07 22.46
CA ASP A 895 -38.37 18.94 23.64
C ASP A 895 -36.96 19.54 23.85
N MET A 896 -35.90 18.74 23.69
CA MET A 896 -34.51 19.20 23.82
C MET A 896 -34.09 20.15 22.68
N TYR A 897 -34.54 19.93 21.44
CA TYR A 897 -34.35 20.90 20.34
C TYR A 897 -35.15 22.19 20.56
N SER A 898 -36.34 22.13 21.18
CA SER A 898 -37.09 23.32 21.59
C SER A 898 -36.33 24.10 22.66
N TRP A 899 -35.81 23.42 23.69
CA TRP A 899 -35.01 24.07 24.73
C TRP A 899 -33.70 24.66 24.16
N ALA A 900 -33.08 24.02 23.17
CA ALA A 900 -31.98 24.60 22.41
C ALA A 900 -32.39 25.88 21.65
N MET A 901 -33.61 25.95 21.10
CA MET A 901 -34.14 27.17 20.48
C MET A 901 -34.34 28.28 21.52
N ASP A 902 -34.86 27.96 22.70
CA ASP A 902 -35.03 28.91 23.80
C ASP A 902 -33.68 29.46 24.28
N ILE A 903 -32.64 28.61 24.41
CA ILE A 903 -31.25 29.03 24.73
C ILE A 903 -30.69 29.96 23.64
N ALA A 904 -30.91 29.64 22.35
CA ALA A 904 -30.47 30.48 21.24
C ALA A 904 -31.24 31.81 21.14
N ALA A 905 -32.50 31.83 21.59
CA ALA A 905 -33.36 33.02 21.65
C ALA A 905 -33.00 33.93 22.84
N GLU A 906 -32.76 33.37 24.03
CA GLU A 906 -32.31 34.11 25.23
C GLU A 906 -30.97 34.82 24.99
N GLY A 907 -30.05 34.17 24.25
CA GLY A 907 -28.77 34.76 23.90
C GLY A 907 -28.82 35.82 22.78
N SER A 908 -29.96 36.01 22.10
CA SER A 908 -30.06 36.85 20.91
C SER A 908 -30.05 38.36 21.26
N PRO A 909 -29.25 39.21 20.56
CA PRO A 909 -29.28 40.67 20.74
C PRO A 909 -30.52 41.33 20.11
N VAL A 910 -31.26 40.60 19.29
CA VAL A 910 -32.56 40.99 18.71
C VAL A 910 -33.68 40.10 19.24
N ASP A 911 -34.89 40.64 19.32
CA ASP A 911 -36.10 39.88 19.69
C ASP A 911 -36.31 38.70 18.74
N ALA A 912 -36.01 37.49 19.23
CA ALA A 912 -35.99 36.27 18.45
C ALA A 912 -37.33 35.99 17.75
N ALA A 913 -38.46 36.38 18.36
CA ALA A 913 -39.79 36.16 17.80
C ALA A 913 -40.06 36.96 16.52
N LYS A 914 -39.24 37.98 16.20
CA LYS A 914 -39.30 38.69 14.92
C LYS A 914 -38.58 37.96 13.79
N VAL A 915 -37.49 37.25 14.10
CA VAL A 915 -36.57 36.62 13.13
C VAL A 915 -36.80 35.12 12.96
N VAL A 916 -37.39 34.44 13.95
CA VAL A 916 -37.76 33.02 13.90
C VAL A 916 -39.13 32.79 14.55
N ASP A 917 -39.90 31.83 14.03
CA ASP A 917 -41.00 31.24 14.80
C ASP A 917 -40.43 30.15 15.73
N LEU A 918 -40.33 30.48 17.02
CA LEU A 918 -39.73 29.63 18.06
C LEU A 918 -40.30 28.20 18.12
N LYS A 919 -41.58 28.01 17.72
CA LYS A 919 -42.24 26.69 17.75
C LYS A 919 -41.97 25.81 16.53
N THR A 920 -41.51 26.39 15.42
CA THR A 920 -41.31 25.66 14.15
C THR A 920 -39.89 25.79 13.60
N GLY A 921 -39.06 26.67 14.17
CA GLY A 921 -37.72 26.99 13.68
C GLY A 921 -37.67 27.69 12.32
N ILE A 922 -38.82 28.03 11.72
CA ILE A 922 -38.90 28.69 10.42
C ILE A 922 -38.48 30.15 10.56
N LEU A 923 -37.51 30.57 9.75
CA LEU A 923 -36.97 31.94 9.77
C LEU A 923 -37.87 32.92 9.00
N ARG A 924 -38.06 34.10 9.58
CA ARG A 924 -38.95 35.17 9.11
C ARG A 924 -38.17 36.16 8.25
N ASN A 925 -38.10 35.89 6.94
CA ASN A 925 -37.35 36.74 6.01
C ASN A 925 -38.07 38.07 5.69
N ASN A 926 -38.01 39.00 6.64
CA ASN A 926 -38.68 40.30 6.61
C ASN A 926 -37.71 41.49 6.38
N GLY A 927 -36.43 41.22 6.09
CA GLY A 927 -35.44 42.22 5.64
C GLY A 927 -35.04 43.35 6.62
N LYS A 928 -35.45 43.29 7.89
CA LYS A 928 -35.17 44.35 8.89
C LYS A 928 -34.15 43.98 9.98
N GLU A 929 -34.16 42.73 10.41
CA GLU A 929 -33.34 42.20 11.51
C GLU A 929 -32.80 40.83 11.04
N SER A 930 -31.54 40.51 11.34
CA SER A 930 -30.89 39.26 10.87
C SER A 930 -30.83 38.21 12.00
N PRO A 931 -31.03 36.91 11.71
CA PRO A 931 -30.85 35.84 12.71
C PRO A 931 -29.41 35.73 13.21
N SER A 932 -29.24 35.28 14.45
CA SER A 932 -27.94 34.92 15.02
C SER A 932 -27.40 33.61 14.45
N GLU A 933 -26.08 33.38 14.56
CA GLU A 933 -25.49 32.10 14.16
C GLU A 933 -26.05 30.93 14.97
N ASN A 934 -26.33 31.14 16.27
CA ASN A 934 -26.98 30.14 17.12
C ASN A 934 -28.39 29.79 16.63
N ILE A 935 -29.23 30.78 16.25
CA ILE A 935 -30.55 30.51 15.67
C ILE A 935 -30.42 29.73 14.35
N PHE A 936 -29.49 30.09 13.46
CA PHE A 936 -29.24 29.32 12.24
C PHE A 936 -28.88 27.86 12.53
N ARG A 937 -28.06 27.60 13.56
CA ARG A 937 -27.66 26.24 13.95
C ARG A 937 -28.82 25.42 14.51
N VAL A 938 -29.66 25.98 15.40
CA VAL A 938 -30.82 25.23 15.92
C VAL A 938 -31.86 24.98 14.84
N SER A 939 -32.23 25.98 14.03
CA SER A 939 -33.16 25.77 12.91
C SER A 939 -32.67 24.67 11.95
N THR A 940 -31.36 24.61 11.69
CA THR A 940 -30.78 23.54 10.87
C THR A 940 -30.89 22.17 11.54
N ALA A 941 -30.60 22.07 12.84
CA ALA A 941 -30.72 20.81 13.61
C ALA A 941 -32.18 20.33 13.73
N LEU A 942 -33.13 21.24 14.00
CA LEU A 942 -34.56 20.95 14.05
C LEU A 942 -35.09 20.47 12.68
N ALA A 943 -34.57 21.03 11.58
CA ALA A 943 -34.88 20.56 10.23
C ALA A 943 -34.34 19.15 9.96
N VAL A 944 -33.12 18.81 10.44
CA VAL A 944 -32.57 17.44 10.39
C VAL A 944 -33.42 16.48 11.21
N HIS A 945 -33.82 16.84 12.44
CA HIS A 945 -34.75 16.06 13.25
C HIS A 945 -36.07 15.80 12.51
N HIS A 946 -36.75 16.84 12.02
CA HIS A 946 -37.99 16.67 11.25
C HIS A 946 -37.79 15.80 10.00
N ALA A 947 -36.64 15.87 9.32
CA ALA A 947 -36.32 14.99 8.21
C ALA A 947 -36.17 13.52 8.65
N ARG A 948 -35.43 13.24 9.73
CA ARG A 948 -35.31 11.91 10.35
C ARG A 948 -36.65 11.33 10.79
N GLN A 949 -37.57 12.18 11.28
CA GLN A 949 -38.92 11.77 11.66
C GLN A 949 -39.89 11.63 10.47
N GLY A 950 -39.46 11.90 9.24
CA GLY A 950 -40.29 11.80 8.03
C GLY A 950 -41.21 13.01 7.77
N ASN A 951 -41.11 14.06 8.58
CA ASN A 951 -41.85 15.32 8.44
C ASN A 951 -41.21 16.23 7.37
N LEU A 952 -41.05 15.67 6.16
CA LEU A 952 -40.26 16.22 5.06
C LEU A 952 -40.70 17.63 4.62
N ALA A 953 -42.00 17.93 4.64
CA ALA A 953 -42.52 19.25 4.29
C ALA A 953 -42.07 20.35 5.27
N THR A 954 -42.06 20.05 6.57
CA THR A 954 -41.60 20.96 7.63
C THR A 954 -40.08 21.12 7.58
N ALA A 955 -39.34 20.02 7.39
CA ALA A 955 -37.89 20.09 7.20
C ALA A 955 -37.53 20.98 6.00
N LEU A 956 -38.19 20.81 4.85
CA LEU A 956 -37.95 21.61 3.65
C LEU A 956 -38.29 23.10 3.84
N SER A 957 -39.37 23.44 4.56
CA SER A 957 -39.70 24.85 4.83
C SER A 957 -38.67 25.52 5.74
N ILE A 958 -38.15 24.81 6.75
CA ILE A 958 -37.08 25.31 7.61
C ILE A 958 -35.78 25.46 6.82
N PHE A 959 -35.28 24.41 6.16
CA PHE A 959 -34.03 24.47 5.38
C PHE A 959 -34.05 25.56 4.31
N THR A 960 -35.18 25.74 3.60
CA THR A 960 -35.30 26.83 2.61
C THR A 960 -35.45 28.22 3.23
N SER A 961 -35.95 28.35 4.46
CA SER A 961 -35.90 29.62 5.21
C SER A 961 -34.48 29.96 5.68
N VAL A 962 -33.73 28.96 6.17
CA VAL A 962 -32.31 29.07 6.57
C VAL A 962 -31.45 29.46 5.37
N LEU A 963 -31.57 28.78 4.23
CA LEU A 963 -30.77 29.08 3.03
C LEU A 963 -31.05 30.48 2.46
N LYS A 964 -32.31 30.95 2.48
CA LYS A 964 -32.64 32.32 2.08
C LYS A 964 -32.00 33.34 3.02
N ALA A 965 -32.28 33.23 4.31
CA ALA A 965 -31.77 34.18 5.30
C ALA A 965 -30.22 34.20 5.37
N ARG A 966 -29.53 33.08 5.08
CA ARG A 966 -28.05 33.07 4.92
C ARG A 966 -27.55 33.74 3.64
N ARG A 967 -28.30 33.70 2.54
CA ARG A 967 -27.96 34.39 1.27
C ARG A 967 -28.13 35.89 1.34
N ASP A 968 -29.11 36.33 2.13
CA ASP A 968 -29.45 37.74 2.35
C ASP A 968 -28.55 38.43 3.40
N LEU A 969 -27.60 37.71 4.01
CA LEU A 969 -26.61 38.28 4.93
C LEU A 969 -25.64 39.23 4.19
N PRO A 970 -25.20 40.33 4.85
CA PRO A 970 -24.25 41.26 4.26
C PRO A 970 -22.88 40.59 4.03
N PRO A 971 -22.18 40.92 2.93
CA PRO A 971 -20.84 40.41 2.66
C PRO A 971 -19.82 40.94 3.67
N ALA A 972 -18.89 40.10 4.09
CA ALA A 972 -17.81 40.48 4.99
C ALA A 972 -16.89 41.54 4.34
N PRO A 973 -16.44 42.56 5.10
CA PRO A 973 -15.57 43.60 4.55
C PRO A 973 -14.18 43.04 4.19
N PRO A 974 -13.51 43.58 3.15
CA PRO A 974 -12.18 43.13 2.75
C PRO A 974 -11.18 43.24 3.90
N GLY A 975 -10.53 42.14 4.24
CA GLY A 975 -9.57 42.08 5.36
C GLY A 975 -10.19 41.79 6.73
N ALA A 976 -11.45 41.38 6.81
CA ALA A 976 -12.01 40.77 8.02
C ALA A 976 -11.19 39.51 8.40
N LEU A 977 -10.32 39.65 9.40
CA LEU A 977 -9.39 38.60 9.82
C LEU A 977 -10.15 37.38 10.35
N LEU A 978 -10.00 36.24 9.68
CA LEU A 978 -10.21 34.95 10.33
C LEU A 978 -9.30 34.87 11.57
N PRO A 979 -9.77 34.30 12.69
CA PRO A 979 -8.98 34.21 13.91
C PRO A 979 -7.65 33.49 13.62
N PRO A 980 -6.53 33.95 14.21
CA PRO A 980 -5.20 33.52 13.81
C PRO A 980 -5.06 32.00 13.94
N THR A 981 -4.76 31.33 12.83
CA THR A 981 -4.50 29.90 12.80
C THR A 981 -3.30 29.58 13.69
N GLN A 982 -3.47 28.62 14.60
CA GLN A 982 -2.36 28.12 15.41
C GLN A 982 -1.21 27.65 14.50
N PRO A 983 0.06 27.82 14.91
CA PRO A 983 1.21 27.49 14.07
C PRO A 983 1.16 26.03 13.65
N SER A 984 1.11 25.80 12.34
CA SER A 984 0.99 24.45 11.79
C SER A 984 2.24 23.61 12.09
N PHE A 985 2.02 22.36 12.49
CA PHE A 985 3.12 21.46 12.83
C PHE A 985 4.06 21.25 11.63
N PRO A 986 5.39 21.28 11.83
CA PRO A 986 6.32 20.92 10.78
C PRO A 986 6.04 19.48 10.34
N LYS A 987 5.77 19.29 9.04
CA LYS A 987 5.49 17.97 8.46
C LYS A 987 6.62 16.99 8.83
N PRO A 988 6.33 15.72 9.15
CA PRO A 988 7.31 14.77 9.67
C PRO A 988 8.50 14.62 8.71
N THR A 989 9.71 14.85 9.22
CA THR A 989 10.95 14.81 8.44
C THR A 989 11.64 13.46 8.61
N ASN A 990 12.02 12.82 7.49
CA ASN A 990 12.78 11.56 7.49
C ASN A 990 14.24 11.70 7.99
N ASP A 991 14.70 12.94 8.24
CA ASP A 991 15.98 13.27 8.84
C ASP A 991 15.88 13.18 10.39
N PRO A 992 16.66 12.31 11.06
CA PRO A 992 16.58 12.12 12.51
C PRO A 992 17.18 13.28 13.32
N PHE A 993 18.16 14.03 12.77
CA PHE A 993 18.74 15.19 13.45
C PHE A 993 17.82 16.39 13.36
N ARG A 994 17.22 16.63 12.18
CA ARG A 994 16.20 17.68 11.99
C ARG A 994 14.91 17.35 12.71
N SER A 995 14.53 16.07 12.81
CA SER A 995 13.46 15.59 13.69
C SER A 995 13.76 15.94 15.15
N LEU A 996 14.92 15.54 15.68
CA LEU A 996 15.33 15.85 17.06
C LEU A 996 15.40 17.37 17.32
N PHE A 997 15.92 18.16 16.38
CA PHE A 997 15.99 19.61 16.49
C PHE A 997 14.60 20.27 16.46
N ASN A 998 13.69 19.79 15.59
CA ASN A 998 12.30 20.24 15.58
C ASN A 998 11.59 19.89 16.90
N THR A 999 11.77 18.67 17.41
CA THR A 999 11.21 18.24 18.71
C THR A 999 11.74 19.08 19.87
N LEU A 1000 13.05 19.37 19.90
CA LEU A 1000 13.64 20.28 20.91
C LEU A 1000 13.09 21.70 20.76
N LYS A 1001 12.94 22.23 19.54
CA LYS A 1001 12.37 23.55 19.29
C LYS A 1001 10.92 23.65 19.77
N ILE A 1002 10.11 22.60 19.55
CA ILE A 1002 8.74 22.51 20.08
C ILE A 1002 8.78 22.56 21.62
N VAL A 1003 9.60 21.72 22.26
CA VAL A 1003 9.71 21.65 23.74
C VAL A 1003 10.15 22.97 24.41
N PHE A 1004 10.82 23.87 23.68
CA PHE A 1004 11.19 25.20 24.17
C PHE A 1004 10.29 26.34 23.64
N THR A 1005 9.21 26.05 22.92
CA THR A 1005 8.24 27.06 22.47
C THR A 1005 7.09 27.15 23.49
N PRO A 1006 6.78 28.34 24.04
CA PRO A 1006 5.69 28.46 25.02
C PRO A 1006 4.31 28.39 24.36
N VAL A 1007 3.53 27.37 24.71
CA VAL A 1007 2.13 27.21 24.27
C VAL A 1007 1.26 28.32 24.87
N GLN A 1008 0.48 29.00 24.03
CA GLN A 1008 -0.59 29.90 24.45
C GLN A 1008 -1.94 29.20 24.34
N TYR A 1009 -2.76 29.26 25.39
CA TYR A 1009 -4.14 28.77 25.34
C TYR A 1009 -4.94 29.67 24.37
N PRO A 1010 -5.75 29.11 23.44
CA PRO A 1010 -6.38 29.88 22.38
C PRO A 1010 -7.35 30.94 22.94
N PRO A 1011 -7.63 32.04 22.20
CA PRO A 1011 -8.66 33.00 22.58
C PRO A 1011 -10.06 32.34 22.59
N PRO A 1012 -11.05 32.94 23.28
CA PRO A 1012 -12.46 32.52 23.18
C PRO A 1012 -12.92 32.43 21.72
N LEU A 1013 -13.75 31.43 21.44
CA LEU A 1013 -14.56 31.41 20.22
C LEU A 1013 -15.72 32.42 20.36
N PRO A 1014 -16.21 33.02 19.28
CA PRO A 1014 -17.44 33.80 19.31
C PRO A 1014 -18.62 32.98 19.82
N SER A 1015 -19.44 33.57 20.69
CA SER A 1015 -20.61 32.95 21.33
C SER A 1015 -21.76 32.62 20.37
N GLY A 1016 -21.68 33.02 19.10
CA GLY A 1016 -22.72 32.75 18.09
C GLY A 1016 -24.00 33.57 18.25
N ASN A 1017 -24.05 34.49 19.21
CA ASN A 1017 -25.22 35.32 19.50
C ASN A 1017 -25.40 36.45 18.48
N GLU A 1018 -24.31 36.96 17.89
CA GLU A 1018 -24.38 37.97 16.83
C GLU A 1018 -24.76 37.34 15.46
N PRO A 1019 -25.38 38.11 14.55
CA PRO A 1019 -25.57 37.70 13.16
C PRO A 1019 -24.23 37.46 12.44
N PRO A 1020 -24.06 36.35 11.71
CA PRO A 1020 -22.85 36.08 10.93
C PRO A 1020 -22.75 36.95 9.67
N LEU A 1021 -21.53 37.20 9.20
CA LEU A 1021 -21.26 37.86 7.92
C LEU A 1021 -21.06 36.83 6.80
N ARG A 1022 -21.52 37.14 5.59
CA ARG A 1022 -21.35 36.25 4.43
C ARG A 1022 -19.90 36.30 3.95
N THR A 1023 -19.21 35.16 4.07
CA THR A 1023 -17.79 34.96 3.76
C THR A 1023 -17.63 33.92 2.64
N THR A 1024 -16.44 33.82 2.05
CA THR A 1024 -16.14 32.71 1.11
C THR A 1024 -16.37 31.34 1.77
N SER A 1025 -15.99 31.17 3.04
CA SER A 1025 -16.24 29.92 3.78
C SER A 1025 -17.71 29.61 4.03
N SER A 1026 -18.61 30.61 4.10
CA SER A 1026 -20.04 30.37 4.32
C SER A 1026 -20.76 29.76 3.09
N ALA A 1027 -20.15 29.79 1.90
CA ALA A 1027 -20.68 29.08 0.73
C ALA A 1027 -20.69 27.55 0.90
N CYS A 1028 -19.77 27.01 1.71
CA CYS A 1028 -19.78 25.57 2.04
C CYS A 1028 -20.91 25.19 3.00
N ASP A 1029 -21.34 26.11 3.88
CA ASP A 1029 -22.55 25.91 4.69
C ASP A 1029 -23.81 26.00 3.80
N GLU A 1030 -23.85 26.90 2.82
CA GLU A 1030 -24.92 26.95 1.80
C GLU A 1030 -24.99 25.63 1.01
N ALA A 1031 -23.86 25.07 0.59
CA ALA A 1031 -23.79 23.78 -0.10
C ALA A 1031 -24.32 22.62 0.78
N GLY A 1032 -24.00 22.61 2.07
CA GLY A 1032 -24.56 21.63 3.02
C GLY A 1032 -26.08 21.71 3.11
N LEU A 1033 -26.65 22.91 3.20
CA LEU A 1033 -28.10 23.14 3.20
C LEU A 1033 -28.75 22.74 1.86
N MET A 1034 -28.11 23.04 0.73
CA MET A 1034 -28.56 22.64 -0.60
C MET A 1034 -28.56 21.11 -0.78
N THR A 1035 -27.63 20.40 -0.14
CA THR A 1035 -27.56 18.94 -0.14
C THR A 1035 -28.79 18.34 0.55
N TYR A 1036 -29.14 18.79 1.77
CA TYR A 1036 -30.36 18.36 2.47
C TYR A 1036 -31.65 18.72 1.71
N ILE A 1037 -31.72 19.91 1.10
CA ILE A 1037 -32.84 20.31 0.24
C ILE A 1037 -32.97 19.37 -0.96
N GLY A 1038 -31.84 18.99 -1.56
CA GLY A 1038 -31.78 18.00 -2.63
C GLY A 1038 -32.34 16.64 -2.22
N GLU A 1039 -31.90 16.10 -1.08
CA GLU A 1039 -32.40 14.82 -0.52
C GLU A 1039 -33.90 14.85 -0.31
N ILE A 1040 -34.41 15.89 0.34
CA ILE A 1040 -35.82 15.99 0.67
C ILE A 1040 -36.67 16.14 -0.59
N ILE A 1041 -36.27 16.94 -1.57
CA ILE A 1041 -36.99 17.07 -2.85
C ILE A 1041 -36.93 15.76 -3.65
N PHE A 1042 -35.80 15.05 -3.64
CA PHE A 1042 -35.64 13.75 -4.30
C PHE A 1042 -36.56 12.67 -3.68
N ALA A 1043 -36.66 12.65 -2.35
CA ALA A 1043 -37.46 11.69 -1.61
C ALA A 1043 -38.98 11.97 -1.65
N SER A 1044 -39.37 13.25 -1.66
CA SER A 1044 -40.78 13.66 -1.48
C SER A 1044 -41.52 14.11 -2.75
N SER A 1045 -40.82 14.60 -3.78
CA SER A 1045 -41.47 15.41 -4.83
C SER A 1045 -40.97 15.13 -6.25
N SER A 1046 -39.69 15.40 -6.54
CA SER A 1046 -39.14 15.29 -7.89
C SER A 1046 -37.68 14.87 -7.86
N LYS A 1047 -37.42 13.66 -8.35
CA LYS A 1047 -36.08 13.06 -8.37
C LYS A 1047 -35.10 13.86 -9.23
N GLU A 1048 -35.53 14.40 -10.37
CA GLU A 1048 -34.66 15.22 -11.21
C GLU A 1048 -34.31 16.57 -10.56
N ASN A 1049 -35.27 17.19 -9.85
CA ASN A 1049 -35.04 18.46 -9.17
C ASN A 1049 -34.13 18.28 -7.94
N GLY A 1050 -34.39 17.28 -7.10
CA GLY A 1050 -33.58 17.01 -5.91
C GLY A 1050 -32.14 16.62 -6.28
N LEU A 1051 -31.98 15.86 -7.37
CA LEU A 1051 -30.69 15.58 -7.96
C LEU A 1051 -29.98 16.85 -8.45
N ALA A 1052 -30.69 17.78 -9.11
CA ALA A 1052 -30.12 19.05 -9.56
C ALA A 1052 -29.61 19.91 -8.39
N TRP A 1053 -30.41 20.11 -7.33
CA TRP A 1053 -29.97 20.79 -6.10
C TRP A 1053 -28.69 20.16 -5.49
N THR A 1054 -28.55 18.84 -5.58
CA THR A 1054 -27.37 18.11 -5.09
C THR A 1054 -26.15 18.30 -6.00
N ARG A 1055 -26.32 18.43 -7.32
CA ARG A 1055 -25.23 18.80 -8.24
C ARG A 1055 -24.76 20.23 -7.99
N ASP A 1056 -25.69 21.18 -7.88
CA ASP A 1056 -25.38 22.58 -7.62
C ASP A 1056 -24.65 22.77 -6.27
N ALA A 1057 -24.98 21.95 -5.26
CA ALA A 1057 -24.27 21.89 -3.98
C ALA A 1057 -22.83 21.40 -4.12
N VAL A 1058 -22.60 20.30 -4.88
CA VAL A 1058 -21.27 19.75 -5.15
C VAL A 1058 -20.42 20.75 -5.95
N ASP A 1059 -21.00 21.39 -6.97
CA ASP A 1059 -20.32 22.41 -7.77
C ASP A 1059 -19.93 23.64 -6.91
N MET A 1060 -20.79 24.06 -5.99
CA MET A 1060 -20.52 25.14 -5.03
C MET A 1060 -19.41 24.78 -4.02
N ALA A 1061 -19.42 23.56 -3.49
CA ALA A 1061 -18.41 23.10 -2.54
C ALA A 1061 -17.03 22.89 -3.23
N GLU A 1062 -16.99 22.35 -4.45
CA GLU A 1062 -15.74 22.16 -5.22
C GLU A 1062 -15.11 23.50 -5.61
N THR A 1063 -15.90 24.44 -6.15
CA THR A 1063 -15.41 25.78 -6.50
C THR A 1063 -14.90 26.55 -5.28
N THR A 1064 -15.66 26.55 -4.17
CA THR A 1064 -15.23 27.21 -2.93
C THR A 1064 -13.95 26.59 -2.35
N LEU A 1065 -13.80 25.26 -2.41
CA LEU A 1065 -12.59 24.57 -1.94
C LEU A 1065 -11.34 24.95 -2.75
N LEU A 1066 -11.49 25.19 -4.06
CA LEU A 1066 -10.41 25.64 -4.95
C LEU A 1066 -10.00 27.10 -4.71
N ASP A 1067 -10.94 27.98 -4.35
CA ASP A 1067 -10.69 29.40 -4.06
C ASP A 1067 -10.06 29.63 -2.66
N LEU A 1068 -10.17 28.67 -1.74
CA LEU A 1068 -9.63 28.78 -0.38
C LEU A 1068 -8.10 28.55 -0.33
N LYS A 1069 -7.36 29.58 0.09
CA LYS A 1069 -5.91 29.52 0.27
C LYS A 1069 -5.46 28.48 1.33
N PRO A 1070 -4.30 27.79 1.15
CA PRO A 1070 -3.75 26.81 2.09
C PRO A 1070 -3.47 27.27 3.53
N GLU A 1071 -3.55 28.57 3.79
CA GLU A 1071 -3.35 29.18 5.12
C GLU A 1071 -4.61 29.09 6.01
N HIS A 1072 -5.76 28.69 5.44
CA HIS A 1072 -7.06 28.63 6.12
C HIS A 1072 -7.55 27.19 6.31
N SER A 1073 -6.85 26.44 7.16
CA SER A 1073 -7.09 25.01 7.38
C SER A 1073 -8.52 24.66 7.79
N SER A 1074 -9.14 25.37 8.76
CA SER A 1074 -10.48 25.01 9.24
C SER A 1074 -11.59 25.20 8.18
N PRO A 1075 -11.66 26.33 7.44
CA PRO A 1075 -12.53 26.44 6.27
C PRO A 1075 -12.36 25.33 5.24
N GLN A 1076 -11.11 25.01 4.87
CA GLN A 1076 -10.84 23.98 3.85
C GLN A 1076 -11.37 22.60 4.25
N HIS A 1077 -11.18 22.19 5.51
CA HIS A 1077 -11.72 20.90 5.99
C HIS A 1077 -13.26 20.84 5.89
N ARG A 1078 -13.98 21.90 6.31
CA ARG A 1078 -15.45 21.93 6.21
C ARG A 1078 -15.93 21.87 4.76
N CYS A 1079 -15.25 22.55 3.84
CA CYS A 1079 -15.58 22.50 2.42
C CYS A 1079 -15.32 21.11 1.82
N ALA A 1080 -14.23 20.44 2.22
CA ALA A 1080 -13.96 19.05 1.87
C ALA A 1080 -15.01 18.09 2.44
N ASP A 1081 -15.47 18.29 3.68
CA ASP A 1081 -16.55 17.51 4.29
C ASP A 1081 -17.89 17.67 3.56
N CYS A 1082 -18.31 18.91 3.27
CA CYS A 1082 -19.53 19.17 2.50
C CYS A 1082 -19.45 18.58 1.08
N LEU A 1083 -18.29 18.67 0.43
CA LEU A 1083 -18.06 18.09 -0.89
C LEU A 1083 -18.10 16.55 -0.85
N ARG A 1084 -17.53 15.92 0.17
CA ARG A 1084 -17.58 14.48 0.42
C ARG A 1084 -19.03 13.99 0.58
N VAL A 1085 -19.80 14.62 1.46
CA VAL A 1085 -21.20 14.26 1.71
C VAL A 1085 -22.06 14.48 0.45
N GLY A 1086 -21.90 15.60 -0.25
CA GLY A 1086 -22.63 15.87 -1.50
C GLY A 1086 -22.35 14.85 -2.60
N LEU A 1087 -21.09 14.40 -2.76
CA LEU A 1087 -20.71 13.38 -3.73
C LEU A 1087 -21.25 11.98 -3.37
N GLU A 1088 -21.22 11.59 -2.10
CA GLU A 1088 -21.79 10.32 -1.62
C GLU A 1088 -23.32 10.27 -1.74
N ASN A 1089 -23.99 11.38 -1.43
CA ASN A 1089 -25.42 11.55 -1.62
C ASN A 1089 -25.82 11.50 -3.11
N TRP A 1090 -25.18 12.29 -3.98
CA TRP A 1090 -25.39 12.23 -5.44
C TRP A 1090 -25.22 10.79 -5.96
N LYS A 1091 -24.19 10.08 -5.48
CA LYS A 1091 -23.95 8.68 -5.86
C LYS A 1091 -25.06 7.75 -5.38
N THR A 1092 -25.62 7.99 -4.20
CA THR A 1092 -26.75 7.24 -3.66
C THR A 1092 -28.03 7.50 -4.48
N MET A 1093 -28.35 8.76 -4.80
CA MET A 1093 -29.48 9.13 -5.66
C MET A 1093 -29.41 8.49 -7.04
N VAL A 1094 -28.26 8.59 -7.72
CA VAL A 1094 -28.08 8.01 -9.06
C VAL A 1094 -28.13 6.49 -9.01
N SER A 1095 -27.59 5.86 -7.96
CA SER A 1095 -27.70 4.40 -7.77
C SER A 1095 -29.16 3.95 -7.62
N GLN A 1096 -30.00 4.71 -6.90
CA GLN A 1096 -31.44 4.44 -6.80
C GLN A 1096 -32.16 4.65 -8.15
N LEU A 1097 -31.81 5.68 -8.92
CA LEU A 1097 -32.37 5.92 -10.26
C LEU A 1097 -31.98 4.82 -11.26
N VAL A 1098 -30.74 4.32 -11.22
CA VAL A 1098 -30.30 3.16 -12.01
C VAL A 1098 -31.06 1.89 -11.59
N ALA A 1099 -31.28 1.68 -10.29
CA ALA A 1099 -32.04 0.53 -9.80
C ALA A 1099 -33.52 0.59 -10.24
N GLN A 1100 -34.18 1.74 -10.10
CA GLN A 1100 -35.55 1.94 -10.55
C GLN A 1100 -35.66 1.78 -12.08
N ALA A 1101 -34.80 2.43 -12.87
CA ALA A 1101 -34.85 2.34 -14.32
C ALA A 1101 -34.60 0.90 -14.86
N ARG A 1102 -33.91 0.04 -14.08
CA ARG A 1102 -33.80 -1.40 -14.35
C ARG A 1102 -35.10 -2.15 -14.05
N GLN A 1103 -35.82 -1.79 -12.98
CA GLN A 1103 -37.14 -2.36 -12.66
C GLN A 1103 -38.18 -1.93 -13.69
N ASP A 1104 -38.30 -0.63 -13.99
CA ASP A 1104 -39.17 -0.08 -15.03
C ASP A 1104 -38.95 -0.75 -16.41
N GLU A 1105 -37.69 -0.94 -16.83
CA GLU A 1105 -37.38 -1.65 -18.09
C GLU A 1105 -37.82 -3.11 -18.04
N HIS A 1106 -37.57 -3.81 -16.93
CA HIS A 1106 -37.95 -5.22 -16.75
C HIS A 1106 -39.47 -5.41 -16.73
N GLU A 1107 -40.21 -4.59 -15.97
CA GLU A 1107 -41.68 -4.63 -15.90
C GLU A 1107 -42.33 -4.27 -17.25
N THR A 1108 -41.78 -3.29 -17.98
CA THR A 1108 -42.23 -2.98 -19.34
C THR A 1108 -42.01 -4.16 -20.28
N ILE A 1109 -40.89 -4.87 -20.17
CA ILE A 1109 -40.57 -6.06 -20.97
C ILE A 1109 -41.47 -7.25 -20.62
N GLU A 1110 -41.76 -7.52 -19.35
CA GLU A 1110 -42.69 -8.59 -18.96
C GLU A 1110 -44.13 -8.26 -19.38
N THR A 1111 -44.57 -7.00 -19.23
CA THR A 1111 -45.90 -6.56 -19.68
C THR A 1111 -46.05 -6.68 -21.20
N ALA A 1112 -44.98 -6.42 -21.97
CA ALA A 1112 -44.95 -6.64 -23.42
C ALA A 1112 -44.98 -8.12 -23.84
N LYS A 1113 -44.56 -9.05 -22.96
CA LYS A 1113 -44.71 -10.50 -23.18
C LYS A 1113 -46.09 -11.02 -22.79
N ALA A 1114 -46.71 -10.40 -21.79
CA ALA A 1114 -47.96 -10.89 -21.18
C ALA A 1114 -49.24 -10.44 -21.89
N SER A 1115 -49.19 -9.38 -22.71
CA SER A 1115 -50.38 -8.80 -23.35
C SER A 1115 -50.27 -8.73 -24.88
N TRP A 1116 -51.31 -9.17 -25.58
CA TRP A 1116 -51.45 -9.03 -27.04
C TRP A 1116 -51.57 -7.55 -27.47
N PHE A 1117 -51.97 -6.67 -26.55
CA PHE A 1117 -51.95 -5.21 -26.69
C PHE A 1117 -50.88 -4.58 -25.78
N GLY A 1118 -49.77 -5.29 -25.54
CA GLY A 1118 -48.69 -4.88 -24.64
C GLY A 1118 -47.95 -3.61 -25.08
N PRO A 1119 -47.19 -2.97 -24.16
CA PRO A 1119 -46.45 -1.74 -24.46
C PRO A 1119 -45.55 -1.90 -25.68
N SER A 1120 -45.65 -0.91 -26.57
CA SER A 1120 -45.00 -0.93 -27.88
C SER A 1120 -43.47 -0.98 -27.77
N GLN A 1121 -42.81 -1.49 -28.81
CA GLN A 1121 -41.35 -1.58 -28.85
C GLN A 1121 -40.65 -0.21 -28.72
N LYS A 1122 -41.36 0.90 -29.02
CA LYS A 1122 -40.90 2.28 -28.73
C LYS A 1122 -40.85 2.60 -27.24
N GLN A 1123 -41.80 2.09 -26.43
CA GLN A 1123 -41.83 2.30 -24.98
C GLN A 1123 -40.71 1.51 -24.29
N ILE A 1124 -40.43 0.27 -24.73
CA ILE A 1124 -39.25 -0.48 -24.27
C ILE A 1124 -37.97 0.31 -24.58
N GLN A 1125 -37.80 0.77 -25.83
CA GLN A 1125 -36.64 1.58 -26.23
C GLN A 1125 -36.51 2.89 -25.41
N ALA A 1126 -37.62 3.51 -25.02
CA ALA A 1126 -37.60 4.69 -24.14
C ALA A 1126 -37.06 4.34 -22.74
N LYS A 1127 -37.53 3.25 -22.12
CA LYS A 1127 -37.00 2.78 -20.82
C LYS A 1127 -35.54 2.30 -20.89
N THR A 1128 -35.13 1.62 -21.96
CA THR A 1128 -33.71 1.32 -22.22
C THR A 1128 -32.85 2.59 -22.31
N LYS A 1129 -33.36 3.66 -22.94
CA LYS A 1129 -32.67 4.95 -23.05
C LYS A 1129 -32.59 5.66 -21.69
N GLU A 1130 -33.66 5.61 -20.90
CA GLU A 1130 -33.73 6.17 -19.56
C GLU A 1130 -32.72 5.51 -18.61
N ARG A 1131 -32.66 4.16 -18.57
CA ARG A 1131 -31.61 3.46 -17.81
C ARG A 1131 -30.21 3.86 -18.25
N LYS A 1132 -29.94 3.89 -19.56
CA LYS A 1132 -28.62 4.26 -20.11
C LYS A 1132 -28.18 5.69 -19.75
N ARG A 1133 -29.13 6.63 -19.59
CA ARG A 1133 -28.85 7.98 -19.09
C ARG A 1133 -28.30 7.92 -17.66
N TRP A 1134 -28.99 7.23 -16.74
CA TRP A 1134 -28.56 7.14 -15.34
C TRP A 1134 -27.29 6.30 -15.16
N GLU A 1135 -27.11 5.23 -15.95
CA GLU A 1135 -25.86 4.44 -15.96
C GLU A 1135 -24.66 5.27 -16.46
N ALA A 1136 -24.85 6.16 -17.45
CA ALA A 1136 -23.80 7.09 -17.89
C ALA A 1136 -23.48 8.16 -16.82
N GLU A 1137 -24.49 8.71 -16.13
CA GLU A 1137 -24.27 9.67 -15.05
C GLU A 1137 -23.48 9.03 -13.88
N SER A 1138 -23.78 7.78 -13.53
CA SER A 1138 -23.00 7.04 -12.52
C SER A 1138 -21.52 6.93 -12.87
N MET A 1139 -21.18 6.74 -14.16
CA MET A 1139 -19.79 6.67 -14.62
C MET A 1139 -19.09 8.03 -14.57
N ILE A 1140 -19.79 9.12 -14.91
CA ILE A 1140 -19.27 10.50 -14.81
C ILE A 1140 -18.96 10.83 -13.35
N LEU A 1141 -19.82 10.43 -12.42
CA LEU A 1141 -19.64 10.68 -10.99
C LEU A 1141 -18.50 9.84 -10.38
N ASP A 1142 -18.36 8.57 -10.76
CA ASP A 1142 -17.24 7.72 -10.31
C ASP A 1142 -15.88 8.20 -10.83
N ASP A 1143 -15.85 8.94 -11.95
CA ASP A 1143 -14.65 9.64 -12.43
C ASP A 1143 -14.41 10.95 -11.66
N ARG A 1144 -15.46 11.77 -11.44
CA ARG A 1144 -15.36 13.02 -10.68
C ARG A 1144 -14.87 12.77 -9.24
N ILE A 1145 -15.43 11.80 -8.54
CA ILE A 1145 -14.99 11.36 -7.20
C ILE A 1145 -13.50 10.96 -7.22
N ARG A 1146 -13.04 10.27 -8.26
CA ARG A 1146 -11.64 9.84 -8.39
C ARG A 1146 -10.68 11.02 -8.60
N ARG A 1147 -11.09 12.03 -9.36
CA ARG A 1147 -10.30 13.26 -9.58
C ARG A 1147 -10.22 14.14 -8.33
N ILE A 1148 -11.28 14.20 -7.53
CA ILE A 1148 -11.39 15.11 -6.38
C ILE A 1148 -10.79 14.51 -5.09
N ARG A 1149 -10.75 13.17 -4.93
CA ARG A 1149 -10.24 12.52 -3.70
C ARG A 1149 -8.93 13.10 -3.13
N PRO A 1150 -7.88 13.41 -3.93
CA PRO A 1150 -6.64 14.01 -3.40
C PRO A 1150 -6.81 15.40 -2.75
N MET A 1151 -7.93 16.09 -3.00
CA MET A 1151 -8.26 17.40 -2.43
C MET A 1151 -9.07 17.32 -1.13
N ILE A 1152 -9.83 16.23 -0.94
CA ILE A 1152 -10.68 16.01 0.25
C ILE A 1152 -9.87 15.42 1.41
N GLY A 1153 -8.90 14.55 1.10
CA GLY A 1153 -8.24 13.69 2.08
C GLY A 1153 -8.98 12.35 2.26
N ASP A 1154 -8.20 11.30 2.53
CA ASP A 1154 -8.68 9.98 2.97
C ASP A 1154 -8.40 9.83 4.47
#